data_AF-A0A496TPH5-F1
#
_entry.id   AF-A0A496TPH5-F1
#
_cell.length_a   1.000
_cell.length_b   1.000
_cell.length_c   1.000
_cell.angle_alpha   90.00
_cell.angle_beta   90.00
_cell.angle_gamma   90.00
#
_symmetry.space_group_name_H-M   'P 1'
#
loop_
_entity.id
_entity.type
_entity.pdbx_description
1 polymer ?
#
loop_
_entity_poly.entity_id
_entity_poly.type
_entity_poly.pdbx_seq_one_letter_code
_entity_poly.pdbx_strand_id
1 'polypeptide(L)'
;LRWRYSEITPEIEQRLRNELNIIKQTGYAGYFLIVKDFIDYARKKGIPVGPGRGSAAGSLVAYALGITNIDPLRYNLIFERFLNPERITLPDIDIDFCYERREKIIDYVKKKYGDKNVTQIITFGTMAARAVIRDVGRVLKMKYNEVDRIAKLIPFGKNLDEAIALVPEFRQLSESEDETYRKLIDYSRVLEGLARHASTHAAGVVIAPAELTNFVPLYKTNQGDVTTQYDMKCIEKIGLLKMDFLGLRTLTVIDNTIKLLKKRNIEIDIDKIPLDDVDTYKLFSNGETVGVFQFESSGMRECLRKLKPECIEDLIAMNALFRPGPMVMIDDFIDRKHGRKPIEYLHPSLEPILKETYGVIVYQEQVIQIASKLAGFSMGEADVLRRAMGKKNPKAMQQQLKRFVEGANKNGIPTNIAEEIFDLMSRFAGYGFNKSHAAGYALVAYQTAYLKTHYPAEFMAASFSSEMGNTDRIMVLMEECRRMGIKVLPPDVNESFTNFVVTEEGIRFGLGAIKNVGKGAIESIVRARKKHGKFQTIFDFVQHLDLRLVNRKVLESLIQAGAMDSLQGHRAQLMAAVGTAINFAQSQQSASLRRQTSIFDVVEDSGKRKVGKYPDLPIVERWSPFTKLAKEKELLGFYISGHPLAKFEEELQAFSTVSLEALNSLQDGALVKVGGIITSIKTHHDRNQRIMAFVKLEDFSGSCEVLVFSDAYEKNQGLIKIDSMVMLIGQVSTRENENAKIICREILPLTEARERFAKNVCVNLNFEDINDEMLGKIKKLVQKNKGECFFLIHLINGDQRECLIRSQKFRVSPQENFISQLRQMLGKQNVWIEG
;
A
#
# COMPACT_ATOMS: atom_id res chain seq x y z
N LEU A 1 10.03 -29.97 20.26
CA LEU A 1 9.97 -30.94 19.13
C LEU A 1 8.61 -31.63 19.01
N ARG A 2 8.17 -32.40 20.02
CA ARG A 2 6.85 -33.10 20.00
C ARG A 2 5.63 -32.19 19.82
N TRP A 3 5.75 -30.91 20.17
CA TRP A 3 4.73 -29.90 19.89
C TRP A 3 4.63 -29.51 18.41
N ARG A 4 5.73 -29.63 17.65
CA ARG A 4 5.83 -29.21 16.24
C ARG A 4 5.65 -30.36 15.26
N TYR A 5 6.21 -31.53 15.57
CA TYR A 5 6.15 -32.71 14.72
C TYR A 5 5.35 -33.81 15.40
N SER A 6 4.43 -34.42 14.66
CA SER A 6 3.70 -35.61 15.07
C SER A 6 4.63 -36.82 15.23
N GLU A 7 5.58 -36.98 14.31
CA GLU A 7 6.61 -38.02 14.32
C GLU A 7 8.01 -37.41 14.30
N ILE A 8 8.93 -37.95 15.11
CA ILE A 8 10.32 -37.51 15.18
C ILE A 8 11.18 -38.55 14.46
N THR A 9 11.64 -38.23 13.25
CA THR A 9 12.55 -39.09 12.50
C THR A 9 13.99 -38.96 13.01
N PRO A 10 14.87 -39.95 12.75
CA PRO A 10 16.29 -39.88 13.11
C PRO A 10 17.01 -38.66 12.54
N GLU A 11 16.61 -38.19 11.35
CA GLU A 11 17.16 -37.01 10.70
C GLU A 11 16.88 -35.72 11.48
N ILE A 12 15.63 -35.56 11.95
CA ILE A 12 15.21 -34.42 12.79
C ILE A 12 16.00 -34.44 14.10
N GLU A 13 16.12 -35.62 14.73
CA GLU A 13 16.86 -35.76 15.99
C GLU A 13 18.35 -35.45 15.81
N GLN A 14 18.97 -35.94 14.74
CA GLN A 14 20.37 -35.67 14.44
C GLN A 14 20.62 -34.18 14.19
N ARG A 15 19.76 -33.51 13.40
CA ARG A 15 19.84 -32.06 13.18
C ARG A 15 19.72 -31.30 14.49
N LEU A 16 18.76 -31.66 15.34
CA LEU A 16 18.57 -31.02 16.63
C LEU A 16 19.81 -31.17 17.54
N ARG A 17 20.36 -32.39 17.65
CA ARG A 17 21.56 -32.66 18.46
C ARG A 17 22.76 -31.86 17.95
N ASN A 18 22.96 -31.79 16.64
CA ASN A 18 24.03 -31.02 16.03
C ASN A 18 23.90 -29.52 16.35
N GLU A 19 22.71 -28.94 16.14
CA GLU A 19 22.46 -27.53 16.45
C GLU A 19 22.67 -27.22 17.94
N LEU A 20 22.15 -28.06 18.84
CA LEU A 20 22.32 -27.89 20.29
C LEU A 20 23.80 -27.96 20.71
N ASN A 21 24.57 -28.86 20.10
CA ASN A 21 26.01 -28.95 20.36
C ASN A 21 26.74 -27.67 19.94
N ILE A 22 26.44 -27.13 18.76
CA ILE A 22 27.05 -25.88 18.27
C ILE A 22 26.64 -24.69 19.15
N ILE A 23 25.36 -24.59 19.55
CA ILE A 23 24.87 -23.53 20.46
C ILE A 23 25.57 -23.61 21.82
N LYS A 24 25.82 -24.83 22.33
CA LYS A 24 26.54 -25.04 23.59
C LYS A 24 28.02 -24.67 23.47
N GLN A 25 28.68 -25.05 22.38
CA GLN A 25 30.09 -24.73 22.11
C GLN A 25 30.33 -23.22 21.95
N THR A 26 29.39 -22.52 21.30
CA THR A 26 29.47 -21.07 21.07
C THR A 26 29.02 -20.23 22.26
N GLY A 27 28.43 -20.83 23.30
CA GLY A 27 27.98 -20.12 24.50
C GLY A 27 26.68 -19.33 24.34
N TYR A 28 25.90 -19.55 23.28
CA TYR A 28 24.70 -18.76 22.96
C TYR A 28 23.39 -19.32 23.53
N ALA A 29 23.43 -20.31 24.41
CA ALA A 29 22.22 -20.86 25.03
C ALA A 29 21.40 -19.79 25.78
N GLY A 30 22.06 -18.91 26.54
CA GLY A 30 21.39 -17.80 27.24
C GLY A 30 20.69 -16.82 26.28
N TYR A 31 21.29 -16.56 25.13
CA TYR A 31 20.72 -15.70 24.09
C TYR A 31 19.39 -16.24 23.56
N PHE A 32 19.35 -17.53 23.21
CA PHE A 32 18.12 -18.19 22.74
C PHE A 32 17.01 -18.17 23.81
N LEU A 33 17.37 -18.32 25.10
CA LEU A 33 16.41 -18.29 26.19
C LEU A 33 15.83 -16.88 26.44
N ILE A 34 16.66 -15.84 26.34
CA ILE A 34 16.20 -14.44 26.40
C ILE A 34 15.21 -14.17 25.28
N VAL A 35 15.54 -14.60 24.05
CA VAL A 35 14.70 -14.42 22.87
C VAL A 35 13.36 -15.13 23.01
N LYS A 36 13.40 -16.39 23.43
CA LYS A 36 12.21 -17.19 23.71
C LYS A 36 11.30 -16.52 24.75
N ASP A 37 11.87 -15.97 25.83
CA ASP A 37 11.09 -15.40 26.94
C ASP A 37 10.18 -14.25 26.49
N PHE A 38 10.70 -13.28 25.74
CA PHE A 38 9.86 -12.16 25.30
C PHE A 38 8.91 -12.52 24.14
N ILE A 39 9.25 -13.51 23.31
CA ILE A 39 8.32 -14.06 22.29
C ILE A 39 7.16 -14.78 22.97
N ASP A 40 7.44 -15.61 23.97
CA ASP A 40 6.42 -16.31 24.75
C ASP A 40 5.51 -15.32 25.48
N TYR A 41 6.08 -14.25 26.03
CA TYR A 41 5.30 -13.16 26.62
C TYR A 41 4.39 -12.49 25.57
N ALA A 42 4.94 -12.16 24.40
CA ALA A 42 4.17 -11.56 23.31
C ALA A 42 2.96 -12.43 22.93
N ARG A 43 3.18 -13.73 22.68
CA ARG A 43 2.11 -14.68 22.37
C ARG A 43 1.08 -14.81 23.50
N LYS A 44 1.52 -14.93 24.76
CA LYS A 44 0.62 -15.00 25.94
C LYS A 44 -0.25 -13.75 26.11
N LYS A 45 0.24 -12.57 25.70
CA LYS A 45 -0.51 -11.31 25.70
C LYS A 45 -1.27 -11.07 24.40
N GLY A 46 -1.31 -12.06 23.50
CA GLY A 46 -1.96 -11.98 22.20
C GLY A 46 -1.36 -10.89 21.31
N ILE A 47 -0.06 -10.61 21.43
CA ILE A 47 0.69 -9.70 20.56
C ILE A 47 1.24 -10.53 19.39
N PRO A 48 0.84 -10.23 18.13
CA PRO A 48 1.31 -10.93 16.94
C PRO A 48 2.83 -10.85 16.81
N VAL A 49 3.40 -12.00 16.46
CA VAL A 49 4.84 -12.19 16.18
C VAL A 49 4.96 -12.78 14.79
N GLY A 50 5.86 -12.25 13.98
CA GLY A 50 6.13 -12.76 12.64
C GLY A 50 6.73 -14.18 12.67
N PRO A 51 6.74 -14.88 11.53
CA PRO A 51 7.26 -16.24 11.43
C PRO A 51 8.78 -16.35 11.58
N GLY A 52 9.49 -15.22 11.68
CA GLY A 52 10.94 -15.13 11.77
C GLY A 52 11.55 -14.47 10.55
N ARG A 53 12.64 -13.74 10.75
CA ARG A 53 13.35 -12.97 9.71
C ARG A 53 14.82 -13.36 9.66
N GLY A 54 15.40 -13.21 8.48
CA GLY A 54 16.84 -13.39 8.28
C GLY A 54 17.21 -14.87 8.35
N SER A 55 18.42 -15.17 8.79
CA SER A 55 18.89 -16.55 8.90
C SER A 55 18.28 -17.31 10.07
N ALA A 56 17.67 -16.65 11.06
CA ALA A 56 17.15 -17.33 12.26
C ALA A 56 16.16 -18.45 11.92
N ALA A 57 15.40 -18.30 10.82
CA ALA A 57 14.47 -19.32 10.32
C ALA A 57 15.17 -20.63 9.87
N GLY A 58 16.49 -20.65 9.68
CA GLY A 58 17.26 -21.86 9.36
C GLY A 58 17.56 -22.77 10.56
N SER A 59 17.24 -22.36 11.79
CA SER A 59 17.46 -23.17 13.00
C SER A 59 16.24 -23.99 13.40
N LEU A 60 16.43 -25.31 13.47
CA LEU A 60 15.45 -26.23 14.04
C LEU A 60 15.24 -25.99 15.53
N VAL A 61 16.30 -25.60 16.27
CA VAL A 61 16.19 -25.21 17.68
C VAL A 61 15.31 -23.97 17.83
N ALA A 62 15.50 -22.94 17.00
CA ALA A 62 14.66 -21.74 17.01
C ALA A 62 13.19 -22.09 16.73
N TYR A 63 12.93 -22.94 15.73
CA TYR A 63 11.58 -23.40 15.39
C TYR A 63 10.94 -24.22 16.53
N ALA A 64 11.71 -25.11 17.15
CA ALA A 64 11.26 -25.97 18.25
C ALA A 64 10.95 -25.21 19.53
N LEU A 65 11.69 -24.12 19.81
CA LEU A 65 11.44 -23.20 20.92
C LEU A 65 10.30 -22.21 20.62
N GLY A 66 9.81 -22.19 19.38
CA GLY A 66 8.82 -21.23 18.93
C GLY A 66 9.38 -19.83 18.67
N ILE A 67 10.70 -19.66 18.57
CA ILE A 67 11.30 -18.38 18.18
C ILE A 67 10.92 -18.06 16.73
N THR A 68 10.96 -19.06 15.86
CA THR A 68 10.50 -18.98 14.47
C THR A 68 9.29 -19.88 14.27
N ASN A 69 8.54 -19.61 13.21
CA ASN A 69 7.33 -20.35 12.83
C ASN A 69 7.40 -21.00 11.45
N ILE A 70 8.60 -21.06 10.87
CA ILE A 70 8.87 -21.75 9.61
C ILE A 70 9.66 -23.01 9.89
N ASP A 71 9.20 -24.11 9.29
CA ASP A 71 9.88 -25.40 9.33
C ASP A 71 11.16 -25.34 8.46
N PRO A 72 12.36 -25.38 9.06
CA PRO A 72 13.60 -25.32 8.30
C PRO A 72 13.85 -26.57 7.46
N LEU A 73 13.30 -27.73 7.83
CA LEU A 73 13.53 -28.98 7.10
C LEU A 73 12.65 -29.04 5.85
N ARG A 74 11.38 -28.65 5.96
CA ARG A 74 10.45 -28.58 4.81
C ARG A 74 11.01 -27.73 3.66
N TYR A 75 11.63 -26.60 3.98
CA TYR A 75 12.14 -25.66 2.98
C TYR A 75 13.66 -25.74 2.76
N ASN A 76 14.33 -26.79 3.25
CA ASN A 76 15.79 -26.97 3.12
C ASN A 76 16.61 -25.76 3.59
N LEU A 77 16.22 -25.14 4.72
CA LEU A 77 16.90 -24.00 5.31
C LEU A 77 18.13 -24.45 6.13
N ILE A 78 19.21 -23.68 6.02
CA ILE A 78 20.54 -24.08 6.50
C ILE A 78 20.87 -23.37 7.82
N PHE A 79 21.23 -24.15 8.84
CA PHE A 79 21.58 -23.65 10.16
C PHE A 79 22.92 -22.91 10.18
N GLU A 80 23.90 -23.40 9.44
CA GLU A 80 25.26 -22.85 9.38
C GLU A 80 25.29 -21.45 8.79
N ARG A 81 24.26 -21.07 8.01
CA ARG A 81 24.06 -19.70 7.55
C ARG A 81 23.59 -18.76 8.68
N PHE A 82 22.98 -19.30 9.72
CA PHE A 82 22.62 -18.58 10.94
C PHE A 82 23.79 -18.52 11.91
N LEU A 83 24.30 -19.70 12.29
CA LEU A 83 25.37 -19.83 13.25
C LEU A 83 26.44 -20.78 12.68
N ASN A 84 27.57 -20.20 12.29
CA ASN A 84 28.66 -20.95 11.69
C ASN A 84 29.68 -21.36 12.77
N PRO A 85 29.92 -22.66 13.00
CA PRO A 85 30.90 -23.11 14.01
C PRO A 85 32.34 -22.70 13.69
N GLU A 86 32.67 -22.51 12.41
CA GLU A 86 34.01 -22.08 11.96
C GLU A 86 34.21 -20.57 12.13
N ARG A 87 33.16 -19.83 12.51
CA ARG A 87 33.20 -18.39 12.74
C ARG A 87 32.28 -17.99 13.88
N ILE A 88 32.85 -17.85 15.07
CA ILE A 88 32.14 -17.39 16.26
C ILE A 88 31.88 -15.88 16.11
N THR A 89 30.71 -15.53 15.59
CA THR A 89 30.14 -14.18 15.67
C THR A 89 28.77 -14.24 16.31
N LEU A 90 28.40 -13.19 17.04
CA LEU A 90 27.08 -13.11 17.67
C LEU A 90 26.00 -13.20 16.58
N PRO A 91 25.07 -14.17 16.64
CA PRO A 91 23.99 -14.25 15.68
C PRO A 91 22.97 -13.14 15.96
N ASP A 92 22.44 -12.53 14.90
CA ASP A 92 21.36 -11.53 14.99
C ASP A 92 20.01 -12.24 14.76
N ILE A 93 19.15 -12.28 15.78
CA ILE A 93 17.77 -12.79 15.67
C ILE A 93 16.83 -11.58 15.58
N ASP A 94 16.54 -11.20 14.34
CA ASP A 94 15.55 -10.16 14.03
C ASP A 94 14.13 -10.70 14.19
N ILE A 95 13.27 -9.95 14.88
CA ILE A 95 11.88 -10.37 15.13
C ILE A 95 10.92 -9.24 14.78
N ASP A 96 9.91 -9.61 13.99
CA ASP A 96 8.81 -8.73 13.63
C ASP A 96 7.68 -8.86 14.67
N PHE A 97 7.23 -7.73 15.20
CA PHE A 97 6.07 -7.60 16.05
C PHE A 97 5.03 -6.69 15.40
N CYS A 98 3.77 -6.77 15.84
CA CYS A 98 2.79 -5.79 15.40
C CYS A 98 3.21 -4.37 15.84
N TYR A 99 3.15 -3.41 14.92
CA TYR A 99 3.62 -2.04 15.14
C TYR A 99 2.94 -1.36 16.34
N GLU A 100 1.64 -1.59 16.55
CA GLU A 100 0.86 -0.90 17.59
C GLU A 100 1.19 -1.31 19.04
N ARG A 101 1.71 -2.53 19.24
CA ARG A 101 1.92 -3.09 20.59
C ARG A 101 3.36 -3.47 20.89
N ARG A 102 4.29 -3.09 20.02
CA ARG A 102 5.71 -3.35 20.21
C ARG A 102 6.27 -2.71 21.48
N GLU A 103 5.84 -1.49 21.82
CA GLU A 103 6.29 -0.81 23.04
C GLU A 103 6.03 -1.63 24.30
N LYS A 104 4.92 -2.38 24.34
CA LYS A 104 4.61 -3.28 25.47
C LYS A 104 5.64 -4.40 25.67
N ILE A 105 6.33 -4.79 24.60
CA ILE A 105 7.41 -5.79 24.66
C ILE A 105 8.68 -5.13 25.18
N ILE A 106 9.00 -3.93 24.72
CA ILE A 106 10.13 -3.14 25.24
C ILE A 106 9.96 -2.92 26.75
N ASP A 107 8.76 -2.52 27.19
CA ASP A 107 8.44 -2.34 28.60
C ASP A 107 8.56 -3.63 29.41
N TYR A 108 8.18 -4.77 28.81
CA TYR A 108 8.35 -6.07 29.46
C TYR A 108 9.82 -6.43 29.63
N VAL A 109 10.63 -6.25 28.59
CA VAL A 109 12.09 -6.52 28.63
C VAL A 109 12.76 -5.61 29.65
N LYS A 110 12.42 -4.31 29.70
CA LYS A 110 12.89 -3.36 30.73
C LYS A 110 12.55 -3.84 32.15
N LYS A 111 11.30 -4.21 32.41
CA LYS A 111 10.87 -4.72 33.72
C LYS A 111 11.53 -6.05 34.10
N LYS A 112 11.76 -6.92 33.13
CA LYS A 112 12.30 -8.28 33.35
C LYS A 112 13.82 -8.28 33.60
N TYR A 113 14.57 -7.51 32.82
CA TYR A 113 16.04 -7.50 32.85
C TYR A 113 16.63 -6.26 33.55
N GLY A 114 15.78 -5.32 33.98
CA GLY A 114 16.13 -4.12 34.74
C GLY A 114 16.10 -2.85 33.90
N ASP A 115 15.40 -1.82 34.40
CA ASP A 115 15.26 -0.52 33.72
C ASP A 115 16.60 0.17 33.43
N LYS A 116 17.61 -0.13 34.24
CA LYS A 116 18.99 0.37 34.12
C LYS A 116 19.86 -0.42 33.14
N ASN A 117 19.42 -1.61 32.75
CA ASN A 117 20.19 -2.56 31.93
C ASN A 117 19.68 -2.61 30.48
N VAL A 118 18.48 -2.07 30.22
CA VAL A 118 17.81 -2.14 28.93
C VAL A 118 17.46 -0.74 28.45
N THR A 119 17.91 -0.40 27.24
CA THR A 119 17.56 0.88 26.61
C THR A 119 17.44 0.75 25.09
N GLN A 120 16.90 1.77 24.44
CA GLN A 120 16.88 1.82 22.98
C GLN A 120 18.20 2.38 22.43
N ILE A 121 18.58 1.95 21.24
CA ILE A 121 19.78 2.42 20.57
C ILE A 121 19.50 3.79 19.95
N ILE A 122 20.46 4.70 19.95
CA ILE A 122 20.34 5.97 19.24
C ILE A 122 20.61 5.81 17.75
N THR A 123 19.98 6.69 16.97
CA THR A 123 20.25 6.91 15.56
C THR A 123 20.52 8.37 15.32
N PHE A 124 21.40 8.63 14.36
CA PHE A 124 21.69 9.99 13.91
C PHE A 124 21.06 10.16 12.54
N GLY A 125 20.07 11.06 12.46
CA GLY A 125 19.55 11.48 11.17
C GLY A 125 20.63 12.29 10.46
N THR A 126 21.13 11.81 9.33
CA THR A 126 22.13 12.53 8.53
C THR A 126 21.46 13.48 7.54
N MET A 127 22.21 14.50 7.12
CA MET A 127 21.79 15.42 6.08
C MET A 127 21.83 14.74 4.69
N ALA A 128 20.71 14.16 4.28
CA ALA A 128 20.56 13.55 2.95
C ALA A 128 20.55 14.61 1.83
N ALA A 129 21.04 14.28 0.64
CA ALA A 129 21.19 15.16 -0.53
C ALA A 129 20.02 16.15 -0.76
N ARG A 130 18.78 15.65 -0.81
CA ARG A 130 17.58 16.49 -1.01
C ARG A 130 17.24 17.35 0.21
N ALA A 131 17.51 16.88 1.41
CA ALA A 131 17.20 17.58 2.65
C ALA A 131 18.21 18.70 2.90
N VAL A 132 19.50 18.45 2.66
CA VAL A 132 20.57 19.44 2.83
C VAL A 132 20.37 20.64 1.91
N ILE A 133 19.98 20.43 0.65
CA ILE A 133 19.65 21.51 -0.29
C ILE A 133 18.49 22.37 0.26
N ARG A 134 17.44 21.74 0.81
CA ARG A 134 16.31 22.47 1.41
C ARG A 134 16.70 23.29 2.63
N ASP A 135 17.54 22.74 3.49
CA ASP A 135 18.00 23.42 4.70
C ASP A 135 18.94 24.58 4.36
N VAL A 136 19.92 24.37 3.48
CA VAL A 136 20.84 25.42 3.01
C VAL A 136 20.08 26.53 2.27
N GLY A 137 19.15 26.16 1.37
CA GLY A 137 18.33 27.15 0.66
C GLY A 137 17.48 28.02 1.60
N ARG A 138 16.99 27.45 2.71
CA ARG A 138 16.29 28.23 3.75
C ARG A 138 17.23 29.23 4.43
N VAL A 139 18.47 28.84 4.74
CA VAL A 139 19.48 29.73 5.34
C VAL A 139 19.88 30.84 4.37
N LEU A 140 19.99 30.52 3.08
CA LEU A 140 20.21 31.48 1.99
C LEU A 140 18.97 32.33 1.67
N LYS A 141 17.86 32.17 2.41
CA LYS A 141 16.58 32.90 2.24
C LYS A 141 15.97 32.76 0.84
N MET A 142 16.21 31.64 0.16
CA MET A 142 15.60 31.32 -1.12
C MET A 142 14.13 30.94 -0.93
N LYS A 143 13.31 31.14 -1.97
CA LYS A 143 11.89 30.77 -1.95
C LYS A 143 11.75 29.26 -1.87
N TYR A 144 10.89 28.76 -0.97
CA TYR A 144 10.72 27.31 -0.73
C TYR A 144 10.42 26.51 -2.01
N ASN A 145 9.53 27.02 -2.87
CA ASN A 145 9.13 26.33 -4.10
C ASN A 145 10.30 26.12 -5.07
N GLU A 146 11.22 27.07 -5.11
CA GLU A 146 12.40 27.05 -5.96
C GLU A 146 13.41 26.03 -5.44
N VAL A 147 13.70 26.07 -4.13
CA VAL A 147 14.61 25.11 -3.50
C VAL A 147 14.05 23.68 -3.56
N ASP A 148 12.73 23.50 -3.41
CA ASP A 148 12.10 22.20 -3.55
C ASP A 148 12.17 21.66 -4.99
N ARG A 149 12.09 22.53 -6.00
CA ARG A 149 12.33 22.15 -7.40
C ARG A 149 13.77 21.66 -7.58
N ILE A 150 14.77 22.40 -7.10
CA ILE A 150 16.18 22.02 -7.20
C ILE A 150 16.44 20.69 -6.48
N ALA A 151 15.91 20.53 -5.26
CA ALA A 151 16.03 19.30 -4.49
C ALA A 151 15.41 18.08 -5.20
N LYS A 152 14.36 18.28 -6.02
CA LYS A 152 13.72 17.20 -6.79
C LYS A 152 14.53 16.73 -7.99
N LEU A 153 15.47 17.53 -8.49
CA LEU A 153 16.37 17.14 -9.59
C LEU A 153 17.32 16.01 -9.19
N ILE A 154 17.68 15.92 -7.90
CA ILE A 154 18.58 14.91 -7.37
C ILE A 154 17.89 13.53 -7.44
N PRO A 155 18.45 12.53 -8.16
CA PRO A 155 17.86 11.20 -8.21
C PRO A 155 17.77 10.54 -6.83
N PHE A 156 16.79 9.68 -6.63
CA PHE A 156 16.61 9.01 -5.34
C PHE A 156 17.79 8.08 -5.02
N GLY A 157 18.31 8.15 -3.79
CA GLY A 157 19.42 7.30 -3.32
C GLY A 157 20.80 7.70 -3.84
N LYS A 158 20.92 8.84 -4.54
CA LYS A 158 22.19 9.39 -5.03
C LYS A 158 22.70 10.52 -4.14
N ASN A 159 24.01 10.61 -3.99
CA ASN A 159 24.66 11.75 -3.34
C ASN A 159 24.75 12.95 -4.30
N LEU A 160 25.18 14.11 -3.80
CA LEU A 160 25.24 15.33 -4.60
C LEU A 160 26.23 15.23 -5.77
N ASP A 161 27.39 14.60 -5.57
CA ASP A 161 28.41 14.42 -6.62
C ASP A 161 27.92 13.52 -7.76
N GLU A 162 27.25 12.41 -7.42
CA GLU A 162 26.59 11.53 -8.37
C GLU A 162 25.48 12.26 -9.13
N ALA A 163 24.70 13.11 -8.44
CA ALA A 163 23.66 13.89 -9.07
C ALA A 163 24.21 14.90 -10.08
N ILE A 164 25.35 15.56 -9.78
CA ILE A 164 26.06 16.44 -10.72
C ILE A 164 26.56 15.65 -11.94
N ALA A 165 27.01 14.41 -11.74
CA ALA A 165 27.46 13.54 -12.83
C ALA A 165 26.29 13.07 -13.73
N LEU A 166 25.14 12.76 -13.15
CA LEU A 166 24.00 12.14 -13.83
C LEU A 166 23.01 13.15 -14.43
N VAL A 167 22.81 14.32 -13.82
CA VAL A 167 21.72 15.25 -14.16
C VAL A 167 22.29 16.57 -14.71
N PRO A 168 22.18 16.83 -16.03
CA PRO A 168 22.72 18.04 -16.65
C PRO A 168 22.16 19.35 -16.07
N GLU A 169 20.86 19.42 -15.77
CA GLU A 169 20.23 20.61 -15.17
C GLU A 169 20.83 20.92 -13.78
N PHE A 170 21.16 19.89 -13.00
CA PHE A 170 21.76 20.06 -11.68
C PHE A 170 23.23 20.52 -11.77
N ARG A 171 23.97 20.03 -12.78
CA ARG A 171 25.32 20.51 -13.09
C ARG A 171 25.32 21.97 -13.50
N GLN A 172 24.39 22.39 -14.36
CA GLN A 172 24.27 23.79 -14.77
C GLN A 172 24.02 24.73 -13.59
N LEU A 173 23.27 24.30 -12.58
CA LEU A 173 23.08 25.08 -11.35
C LEU A 173 24.37 25.20 -10.53
N SER A 174 25.23 24.17 -10.54
CA SER A 174 26.53 24.21 -9.86
C SER A 174 27.55 25.10 -10.56
N GLU A 175 27.44 25.24 -11.88
CA GLU A 175 28.32 26.04 -12.75
C GLU A 175 27.69 27.40 -13.12
N SER A 176 26.57 27.76 -12.49
CA SER A 176 25.83 28.99 -12.78
C SER A 176 26.64 30.24 -12.41
N GLU A 177 26.50 31.30 -13.20
CA GLU A 177 27.04 32.64 -12.88
C GLU A 177 26.34 33.27 -11.66
N ASP A 178 25.13 32.83 -11.31
CA ASP A 178 24.44 33.28 -10.11
C ASP A 178 25.07 32.64 -8.87
N GLU A 179 25.72 33.49 -8.08
CA GLU A 179 26.45 33.13 -6.87
C GLU A 179 25.56 32.39 -5.85
N THR A 180 24.26 32.63 -5.86
CA THR A 180 23.30 32.02 -4.92
C THR A 180 23.18 30.51 -5.15
N TYR A 181 23.05 30.07 -6.40
CA TYR A 181 22.92 28.64 -6.73
C TYR A 181 24.25 27.91 -6.53
N ARG A 182 25.37 28.55 -6.87
CA ARG A 182 26.69 27.99 -6.63
C ARG A 182 26.95 27.79 -5.13
N LYS A 183 26.69 28.81 -4.30
CA LYS A 183 26.78 28.72 -2.83
C LYS A 183 25.85 27.65 -2.26
N LEU A 184 24.62 27.55 -2.77
CA LEU A 184 23.67 26.52 -2.36
C LEU A 184 24.28 25.11 -2.51
N ILE A 185 24.84 24.81 -3.68
CA ILE A 185 25.39 23.49 -3.98
C ILE A 185 26.70 23.25 -3.23
N ASP A 186 27.62 24.22 -3.23
CA ASP A 186 28.91 24.09 -2.55
C ASP A 186 28.74 23.86 -1.04
N TYR A 187 27.88 24.65 -0.37
CA TYR A 187 27.60 24.45 1.05
C TYR A 187 26.87 23.13 1.29
N SER A 188 25.96 22.74 0.40
CA SER A 188 25.26 21.46 0.53
C SER A 188 26.20 20.26 0.40
N ARG A 189 27.22 20.32 -0.47
CA ARG A 189 28.24 19.27 -0.62
C ARG A 189 29.08 19.10 0.64
N VAL A 190 29.42 20.20 1.31
CA VAL A 190 30.17 20.16 2.58
C VAL A 190 29.32 19.58 3.72
N LEU A 191 28.02 19.89 3.73
CA LEU A 191 27.12 19.49 4.80
C LEU A 191 26.49 18.11 4.60
N GLU A 192 26.52 17.56 3.38
CA GLU A 192 25.98 16.24 3.06
C GLU A 192 26.62 15.16 3.94
N GLY A 193 25.78 14.30 4.53
CA GLY A 193 26.22 13.20 5.38
C GLY A 193 26.54 13.58 6.83
N LEU A 194 26.60 14.87 7.18
CA LEU A 194 26.76 15.30 8.57
C LEU A 194 25.53 14.93 9.42
N ALA A 195 25.75 14.69 10.71
CA ALA A 195 24.68 14.41 11.66
C ALA A 195 23.84 15.67 11.93
N ARG A 196 22.52 15.56 11.77
CA ARG A 196 21.57 16.67 11.95
C ARG A 196 20.93 16.68 13.34
N HIS A 197 20.48 15.52 13.80
CA HIS A 197 19.79 15.37 15.08
C HIS A 197 19.91 13.94 15.59
N ALA A 198 19.84 13.80 16.91
CA ALA A 198 19.72 12.52 17.60
C ALA A 198 18.24 12.09 17.65
N SER A 199 17.99 10.83 17.27
CA SER A 199 16.67 10.20 17.29
C SER A 199 16.78 8.78 17.84
N THR A 200 15.71 8.24 18.40
CA THR A 200 15.68 6.84 18.85
C THR A 200 15.63 5.89 17.66
N HIS A 201 16.45 4.82 17.67
CA HIS A 201 16.43 3.80 16.62
C HIS A 201 15.04 3.18 16.57
N ALA A 202 14.49 3.09 15.36
CA ALA A 202 13.13 2.62 15.18
C ALA A 202 12.94 1.23 15.76
N ALA A 203 13.94 0.33 15.75
CA ALA A 203 13.80 -1.06 16.21
C ALA A 203 14.80 -1.49 17.31
N GLY A 204 15.87 -0.74 17.55
CA GLY A 204 17.08 -1.26 18.17
C GLY A 204 16.99 -1.17 19.69
N VAL A 205 17.12 -2.29 20.36
CA VAL A 205 17.15 -2.41 21.81
C VAL A 205 18.47 -3.07 22.22
N VAL A 206 19.09 -2.55 23.27
CA VAL A 206 20.29 -3.14 23.86
C VAL A 206 19.96 -3.71 25.23
N ILE A 207 20.49 -4.89 25.53
CA ILE A 207 20.37 -5.56 26.82
C ILE A 207 21.79 -5.79 27.37
N ALA A 208 22.13 -5.13 28.48
CA ALA A 208 23.42 -5.28 29.13
C ALA A 208 23.33 -6.24 30.33
N PRO A 209 24.43 -6.95 30.66
CA PRO A 209 24.47 -7.82 31.84
C PRO A 209 24.52 -7.06 33.18
N ALA A 210 24.85 -5.76 33.13
CA ALA A 210 24.85 -4.85 34.28
C ALA A 210 24.35 -3.46 33.83
N GLU A 211 24.41 -2.46 34.71
CA GLU A 211 23.95 -1.11 34.41
C GLU A 211 24.63 -0.55 33.15
N LEU A 212 23.83 -0.02 32.23
CA LEU A 212 24.30 0.41 30.91
C LEU A 212 25.40 1.46 30.98
N THR A 213 25.40 2.32 32.01
CA THR A 213 26.41 3.36 32.21
C THR A 213 27.82 2.80 32.45
N ASN A 214 27.95 1.52 32.83
CA ASN A 214 29.24 0.84 32.93
C ASN A 214 29.86 0.54 31.56
N PHE A 215 29.06 0.54 30.50
CA PHE A 215 29.49 0.15 29.14
C PHE A 215 29.36 1.28 28.12
N VAL A 216 28.28 2.06 28.21
CA VAL A 216 27.91 3.06 27.20
C VAL A 216 27.33 4.33 27.85
N PRO A 217 27.67 5.52 27.33
CA PRO A 217 26.99 6.74 27.75
C PRO A 217 25.53 6.76 27.25
N LEU A 218 24.66 7.41 28.01
CA LEU A 218 23.23 7.49 27.74
C LEU A 218 22.80 8.90 27.32
N TYR A 219 21.78 9.00 26.49
CA TYR A 219 21.16 10.24 26.04
C TYR A 219 19.70 10.24 26.46
N LYS A 220 19.22 11.37 26.99
CA LYS A 220 17.80 11.53 27.33
C LYS A 220 17.18 12.50 26.32
N THR A 221 16.18 12.01 25.60
CA THR A 221 15.42 12.82 24.64
C THR A 221 14.53 13.83 25.36
N ASN A 222 14.07 14.85 24.64
CA ASN A 222 13.12 15.85 25.16
C ASN A 222 11.79 15.24 25.62
N GLN A 223 11.43 14.06 25.09
CA GLN A 223 10.21 13.33 25.47
C GLN A 223 10.39 12.49 26.75
N GLY A 224 11.62 12.44 27.29
CA GLY A 224 11.95 11.71 28.51
C GLY A 224 12.54 10.32 28.28
N ASP A 225 12.50 9.80 27.06
CA ASP A 225 13.07 8.50 26.70
C ASP A 225 14.59 8.52 26.81
N VAL A 226 15.14 7.45 27.38
CA VAL A 226 16.58 7.22 27.48
C VAL A 226 16.99 6.33 26.31
N THR A 227 18.10 6.67 25.67
CA THR A 227 18.75 5.89 24.61
C THR A 227 20.25 5.77 24.88
N THR A 228 20.95 4.91 24.14
CA THR A 228 22.43 4.96 24.08
C THR A 228 22.91 6.29 23.47
N GLN A 229 24.17 6.65 23.63
CA GLN A 229 24.83 7.69 22.81
C GLN A 229 25.61 7.10 21.64
N TYR A 230 25.93 5.81 21.70
CA TYR A 230 26.58 5.09 20.62
C TYR A 230 25.57 4.49 19.65
N ASP A 231 25.89 4.62 18.37
CA ASP A 231 25.11 4.04 17.28
C ASP A 231 25.23 2.51 17.24
N MET A 232 24.39 1.88 16.41
CA MET A 232 24.31 0.43 16.30
C MET A 232 25.67 -0.24 16.07
N LYS A 233 26.53 0.33 15.21
CA LYS A 233 27.84 -0.24 14.87
C LYS A 233 28.80 -0.20 16.06
N CYS A 234 28.77 0.87 16.84
CA CYS A 234 29.60 0.98 18.03
C CYS A 234 29.13 0.03 19.13
N ILE A 235 27.82 -0.10 19.34
CA ILE A 235 27.24 -1.07 20.30
C ILE A 235 27.67 -2.51 19.96
N GLU A 236 27.62 -2.89 18.68
CA GLU A 236 28.05 -4.21 18.21
C GLU A 236 29.55 -4.46 18.47
N LYS A 237 30.39 -3.45 18.23
CA LYS A 237 31.84 -3.54 18.50
C LYS A 237 32.19 -3.66 19.99
N ILE A 238 31.39 -3.05 20.85
CA ILE A 238 31.54 -3.16 22.31
C ILE A 238 31.14 -4.56 22.80
N GLY A 239 30.39 -5.32 21.99
CA GLY A 239 29.97 -6.68 22.30
C GLY A 239 28.71 -6.74 23.17
N LEU A 240 27.94 -5.64 23.24
CA LEU A 240 26.64 -5.65 23.91
C LEU A 240 25.58 -6.34 23.06
N LEU A 241 24.61 -6.95 23.76
CA LEU A 241 23.54 -7.69 23.09
C LEU A 241 22.56 -6.74 22.41
N LYS A 242 22.56 -6.74 21.08
CA LYS A 242 21.60 -6.03 20.25
C LYS A 242 20.40 -6.92 19.94
N MET A 243 19.21 -6.34 19.96
CA MET A 243 17.97 -6.94 19.46
C MET A 243 17.21 -5.93 18.63
N ASP A 244 16.74 -6.32 17.45
CA ASP A 244 15.87 -5.48 16.65
C ASP A 244 14.41 -5.93 16.80
N PHE A 245 13.61 -5.11 17.48
CA PHE A 245 12.16 -5.26 17.55
C PHE A 245 11.53 -4.43 16.44
N LEU A 246 11.24 -5.04 15.31
CA LEU A 246 10.61 -4.35 14.20
C LEU A 246 9.09 -4.29 14.38
N GLY A 247 8.50 -3.14 14.02
CA GLY A 247 7.06 -2.99 13.93
C GLY A 247 6.60 -3.24 12.51
N LEU A 248 6.00 -4.39 12.23
CA LEU A 248 5.46 -4.74 10.92
C LEU A 248 3.95 -4.46 10.88
N ARG A 249 3.54 -3.55 9.99
CA ARG A 249 2.12 -3.17 9.80
C ARG A 249 1.27 -4.37 9.39
N THR A 250 1.80 -5.25 8.55
CA THR A 250 1.10 -6.44 8.06
C THR A 250 0.61 -7.35 9.18
N LEU A 251 1.41 -7.53 10.24
CA LEU A 251 0.98 -8.32 11.41
C LEU A 251 -0.19 -7.68 12.14
N THR A 252 -0.25 -6.35 12.18
CA THR A 252 -1.42 -5.61 12.69
C THR A 252 -2.65 -5.81 11.80
N VAL A 253 -2.49 -5.82 10.47
CA VAL A 253 -3.60 -6.08 9.53
C VAL A 253 -4.16 -7.48 9.73
N ILE A 254 -3.30 -8.50 9.81
CA ILE A 254 -3.70 -9.89 10.07
C ILE A 254 -4.47 -10.00 11.41
N ASP A 255 -3.90 -9.45 12.49
CA ASP A 255 -4.53 -9.47 13.82
C ASP A 255 -5.87 -8.73 13.87
N ASN A 256 -5.97 -7.58 13.21
CA ASN A 256 -7.23 -6.84 13.10
C ASN A 256 -8.27 -7.61 12.28
N THR A 257 -7.86 -8.29 11.22
CA THR A 257 -8.75 -9.16 10.41
C THR A 257 -9.30 -10.29 11.28
N ILE A 258 -8.43 -11.00 12.01
CA ILE A 258 -8.84 -12.10 12.91
C ILE A 258 -9.79 -11.59 14.01
N LYS A 259 -9.52 -10.40 14.57
CA LYS A 259 -10.43 -9.77 15.56
C LYS A 259 -11.79 -9.41 14.97
N LEU A 260 -11.86 -9.00 13.71
CA LEU A 260 -13.13 -8.75 13.02
C LEU A 260 -13.88 -10.06 12.80
N LEU A 261 -13.20 -11.12 12.37
CA LEU A 261 -13.78 -12.46 12.20
C LEU A 261 -14.29 -13.05 13.51
N LYS A 262 -13.55 -12.86 14.60
CA LYS A 262 -13.98 -13.31 15.93
C LYS A 262 -15.28 -12.64 16.39
N LYS A 263 -15.55 -11.39 15.98
CA LYS A 263 -16.85 -10.73 16.26
C LYS A 263 -18.01 -11.38 15.49
N ARG A 264 -17.73 -12.09 14.40
CA ARG A 264 -18.69 -12.92 13.65
C ARG A 264 -18.73 -14.38 14.13
N ASN A 265 -18.10 -14.69 15.28
CA ASN A 265 -17.93 -16.04 15.81
C ASN A 265 -17.15 -17.00 14.88
N ILE A 266 -16.28 -16.45 14.02
CA ILE A 266 -15.36 -17.23 13.19
C ILE A 266 -13.98 -17.20 13.85
N GLU A 267 -13.48 -18.36 14.26
CA GLU A 267 -12.14 -18.50 14.84
C GLU A 267 -11.19 -19.12 13.82
N ILE A 268 -10.09 -18.41 13.55
CA ILE A 268 -9.04 -18.86 12.62
C ILE A 268 -7.70 -18.76 13.34
N ASP A 269 -6.95 -19.85 13.28
CA ASP A 269 -5.56 -19.91 13.68
C ASP A 269 -4.68 -19.70 12.44
N ILE A 270 -4.13 -18.50 12.29
CA ILE A 270 -3.38 -18.09 11.09
C ILE A 270 -2.12 -18.93 10.85
N ASP A 271 -1.60 -19.57 11.90
CA ASP A 271 -0.41 -20.42 11.83
C ASP A 271 -0.73 -21.84 11.34
N LYS A 272 -2.02 -22.17 11.17
CA LYS A 272 -2.50 -23.50 10.76
C LYS A 272 -3.31 -23.49 9.46
N ILE A 273 -3.31 -22.39 8.72
CA ILE A 273 -3.98 -22.34 7.43
C ILE A 273 -3.33 -23.35 6.45
N PRO A 274 -4.11 -23.96 5.55
CA PRO A 274 -3.56 -24.83 4.50
C PRO A 274 -2.64 -24.00 3.61
N LEU A 275 -1.50 -24.58 3.17
CA LEU A 275 -0.53 -23.91 2.29
C LEU A 275 -0.69 -24.34 0.81
N ASP A 276 -1.70 -25.15 0.53
CA ASP A 276 -2.04 -25.73 -0.78
C ASP A 276 -3.42 -25.25 -1.27
N ASP A 277 -3.96 -24.18 -0.67
CA ASP A 277 -5.25 -23.60 -1.07
C ASP A 277 -5.20 -23.03 -2.49
N VAL A 278 -5.90 -23.70 -3.41
CA VAL A 278 -5.91 -23.38 -4.84
C VAL A 278 -6.45 -21.97 -5.11
N ASP A 279 -7.48 -21.54 -4.38
CA ASP A 279 -8.11 -20.24 -4.61
C ASP A 279 -7.19 -19.08 -4.19
N THR A 280 -6.41 -19.26 -3.12
CA THR A 280 -5.34 -18.32 -2.74
C THR A 280 -4.29 -18.19 -3.85
N TYR A 281 -3.88 -19.30 -4.49
CA TYR A 281 -2.93 -19.26 -5.60
C TYR A 281 -3.52 -18.65 -6.88
N LYS A 282 -4.82 -18.81 -7.13
CA LYS A 282 -5.51 -18.10 -8.22
C LYS A 282 -5.45 -16.59 -8.05
N LEU A 283 -5.61 -16.08 -6.83
CA LEU A 283 -5.47 -14.65 -6.54
C LEU A 283 -4.08 -14.12 -6.97
N PHE A 284 -3.01 -14.84 -6.64
CA PHE A 284 -1.67 -14.50 -7.13
C PHE A 284 -1.54 -14.63 -8.65
N SER A 285 -2.03 -15.72 -9.22
CA SER A 285 -1.98 -16.00 -10.67
C SER A 285 -2.74 -14.98 -11.51
N ASN A 286 -3.80 -14.39 -10.98
CA ASN A 286 -4.56 -13.33 -11.63
C ASN A 286 -3.91 -11.94 -11.42
N GLY A 287 -2.88 -11.83 -10.59
CA GLY A 287 -2.24 -10.55 -10.24
C GLY A 287 -3.10 -9.68 -9.32
N GLU A 288 -4.02 -10.27 -8.58
CA GLU A 288 -5.00 -9.59 -7.72
C GLU A 288 -4.43 -9.30 -6.33
N THR A 289 -3.17 -8.90 -6.26
CA THR A 289 -2.38 -8.82 -5.02
C THR A 289 -2.34 -7.43 -4.39
N VAL A 290 -3.26 -6.53 -4.75
CA VAL A 290 -3.39 -5.23 -4.06
C VAL A 290 -3.71 -5.47 -2.59
N GLY A 291 -2.92 -4.89 -1.67
CA GLY A 291 -3.00 -5.14 -0.23
C GLY A 291 -2.31 -6.42 0.25
N VAL A 292 -1.75 -7.25 -0.64
CA VAL A 292 -0.99 -8.47 -0.28
C VAL A 292 0.47 -8.11 -0.08
N PHE A 293 1.02 -8.43 1.10
CA PHE A 293 2.36 -8.02 1.50
C PHE A 293 3.45 -8.44 0.51
N GLN A 294 4.41 -7.55 0.21
CA GLN A 294 5.51 -7.71 -0.77
C GLN A 294 5.11 -7.85 -2.25
N PHE A 295 3.86 -8.22 -2.58
CA PHE A 295 3.46 -8.57 -3.94
C PHE A 295 2.58 -7.52 -4.65
N GLU A 296 2.48 -6.29 -4.14
CA GLU A 296 1.52 -5.30 -4.66
C GLU A 296 1.94 -4.54 -5.92
N SER A 297 3.24 -4.42 -6.19
CA SER A 297 3.73 -3.52 -7.26
C SER A 297 3.22 -3.98 -8.64
N SER A 298 3.02 -3.03 -9.56
CA SER A 298 2.51 -3.33 -10.91
C SER A 298 3.39 -4.33 -11.66
N GLY A 299 4.72 -4.14 -11.62
CA GLY A 299 5.67 -5.07 -12.22
C GLY A 299 5.61 -6.47 -11.57
N MET A 300 5.49 -6.54 -10.24
CA MET A 300 5.38 -7.83 -9.56
C MET A 300 4.09 -8.56 -9.94
N ARG A 301 2.96 -7.83 -10.02
CA ARG A 301 1.67 -8.37 -10.48
C ARG A 301 1.74 -8.93 -11.91
N GLU A 302 2.51 -8.31 -12.79
CA GLU A 302 2.73 -8.83 -14.13
C GLU A 302 3.58 -10.10 -14.12
N CYS A 303 4.67 -10.13 -13.35
CA CYS A 303 5.50 -11.33 -13.18
C CYS A 303 4.68 -12.50 -12.61
N LEU A 304 3.80 -12.24 -11.63
CA LEU A 304 2.92 -13.26 -11.06
C LEU A 304 1.91 -13.81 -12.08
N ARG A 305 1.33 -12.95 -12.94
CA ARG A 305 0.43 -13.38 -14.03
C ARG A 305 1.11 -14.30 -15.03
N LYS A 306 2.39 -14.05 -15.32
CA LYS A 306 3.21 -14.91 -16.19
C LYS A 306 3.64 -16.20 -15.47
N LEU A 307 4.03 -16.09 -14.20
CA LEU A 307 4.51 -17.22 -13.38
C LEU A 307 3.39 -18.22 -13.05
N LYS A 308 2.17 -17.74 -12.78
CA LYS A 308 1.03 -18.52 -12.27
C LYS A 308 1.44 -19.44 -11.10
N PRO A 309 1.79 -18.88 -9.93
CA PRO A 309 2.32 -19.67 -8.81
C PRO A 309 1.31 -20.71 -8.33
N GLU A 310 1.78 -21.92 -8.05
CA GLU A 310 0.94 -23.05 -7.59
C GLU A 310 1.35 -23.56 -6.20
N CYS A 311 2.54 -23.17 -5.72
CA CYS A 311 3.08 -23.54 -4.42
C CYS A 311 3.78 -22.35 -3.76
N ILE A 312 4.14 -22.49 -2.47
CA ILE A 312 4.75 -21.41 -1.71
C ILE A 312 6.19 -21.17 -2.18
N GLU A 313 6.88 -22.20 -2.66
CA GLU A 313 8.24 -22.14 -3.19
C GLU A 313 8.34 -21.18 -4.39
N ASP A 314 7.31 -21.13 -5.24
CA ASP A 314 7.20 -20.16 -6.34
C ASP A 314 7.15 -18.71 -5.81
N LEU A 315 6.43 -18.47 -4.71
CA LEU A 315 6.36 -17.15 -4.07
C LEU A 315 7.70 -16.78 -3.42
N ILE A 316 8.37 -17.73 -2.79
CA ILE A 316 9.71 -17.55 -2.21
C ILE A 316 10.70 -17.15 -3.30
N ALA A 317 10.68 -17.83 -4.44
CA ALA A 317 11.55 -17.57 -5.58
C ALA A 317 11.26 -16.19 -6.18
N MET A 318 9.99 -15.86 -6.41
CA MET A 318 9.61 -14.58 -6.99
C MET A 318 9.99 -13.39 -6.09
N ASN A 319 9.82 -13.52 -4.77
CA ASN A 319 10.26 -12.51 -3.81
C ASN A 319 11.79 -12.31 -3.80
N ALA A 320 12.55 -13.38 -4.07
CA ALA A 320 14.00 -13.31 -4.22
C ALA A 320 14.44 -12.67 -5.55
N LEU A 321 13.78 -13.02 -6.65
CA LEU A 321 14.14 -12.64 -8.02
C LEU A 321 13.70 -11.23 -8.41
N PHE A 322 12.59 -10.72 -7.86
CA PHE A 322 12.03 -9.42 -8.23
C PHE A 322 12.81 -8.23 -7.64
N ARG A 323 14.07 -8.07 -8.08
CA ARG A 323 15.00 -7.04 -7.65
C ARG A 323 15.86 -6.57 -8.83
N PRO A 324 16.38 -5.32 -8.80
CA PRO A 324 17.32 -4.86 -9.83
C PRO A 324 18.54 -5.77 -9.91
N GLY A 325 18.82 -6.33 -11.08
CA GLY A 325 19.82 -7.38 -11.28
C GLY A 325 19.18 -8.72 -11.65
N PRO A 326 18.69 -9.52 -10.68
CA PRO A 326 18.11 -10.84 -10.95
C PRO A 326 16.78 -10.80 -11.73
N MET A 327 16.14 -9.64 -11.89
CA MET A 327 14.91 -9.50 -12.71
C MET A 327 15.05 -10.07 -14.13
N VAL A 328 16.24 -10.00 -14.74
CA VAL A 328 16.49 -10.55 -16.08
C VAL A 328 16.33 -12.08 -16.16
N MET A 329 16.35 -12.76 -15.01
CA MET A 329 16.24 -14.22 -14.91
C MET A 329 14.80 -14.68 -14.72
N ILE A 330 13.86 -13.76 -14.45
CA ILE A 330 12.47 -14.10 -14.18
C ILE A 330 11.86 -14.80 -15.40
N ASP A 331 12.13 -14.32 -16.62
CA ASP A 331 11.60 -14.94 -17.82
C ASP A 331 12.14 -16.36 -18.03
N ASP A 332 13.45 -16.59 -17.81
CA ASP A 332 14.06 -17.92 -17.88
C ASP A 332 13.47 -18.88 -16.83
N PHE A 333 13.26 -18.39 -15.60
CA PHE A 333 12.63 -19.16 -14.53
C PHE A 333 11.19 -19.56 -14.91
N ILE A 334 10.41 -18.62 -15.45
CA ILE A 334 9.02 -18.85 -15.86
C ILE A 334 8.95 -19.81 -17.06
N ASP A 335 9.83 -19.66 -18.04
CA ASP A 335 9.85 -20.52 -19.24
C ASP A 335 10.21 -21.96 -18.89
N ARG A 336 11.16 -22.17 -17.97
CA ARG A 336 11.49 -23.51 -17.47
C ARG A 336 10.35 -24.13 -16.67
N LYS A 337 9.69 -23.35 -15.81
CA LYS A 337 8.53 -23.81 -15.04
C LYS A 337 7.41 -24.32 -15.97
N HIS A 338 7.10 -23.57 -17.03
CA HIS A 338 6.05 -23.94 -17.99
C HIS A 338 6.49 -24.96 -19.05
N GLY A 339 7.72 -25.49 -18.96
CA GLY A 339 8.25 -26.45 -19.93
C GLY A 339 8.49 -25.87 -21.34
N ARG A 340 8.53 -24.54 -21.49
CA ARG A 340 8.87 -23.86 -22.74
C ARG A 340 10.37 -23.93 -23.05
N LYS A 341 11.18 -24.11 -22.02
CA LYS A 341 12.63 -24.33 -22.10
C LYS A 341 13.02 -25.57 -21.28
N PRO A 342 13.92 -26.44 -21.78
CA PRO A 342 14.35 -27.61 -21.02
C PRO A 342 15.10 -27.20 -19.75
N ILE A 343 14.90 -27.98 -18.69
CA ILE A 343 15.66 -27.84 -17.44
C ILE A 343 16.94 -28.66 -17.60
N GLU A 344 18.05 -27.99 -17.82
CA GLU A 344 19.36 -28.61 -17.97
C GLU A 344 20.20 -28.40 -16.70
N TYR A 345 20.86 -29.48 -16.27
CA TYR A 345 21.81 -29.47 -15.15
C TYR A 345 23.20 -29.81 -15.67
N LEU A 346 24.21 -29.00 -15.32
CA LEU A 346 25.60 -29.26 -15.69
C LEU A 346 26.14 -30.59 -15.10
N HIS A 347 25.53 -31.07 -14.01
CA HIS A 347 25.86 -32.34 -13.38
C HIS A 347 24.65 -32.91 -12.63
N PRO A 348 24.42 -34.25 -12.62
CA PRO A 348 23.30 -34.87 -11.90
C PRO A 348 23.21 -34.51 -10.41
N SER A 349 24.35 -34.30 -9.74
CA SER A 349 24.39 -33.88 -8.34
C SER A 349 23.76 -32.51 -8.06
N LEU A 350 23.53 -31.68 -9.08
CA LEU A 350 22.86 -30.38 -8.93
C LEU A 350 21.33 -30.51 -8.89
N GLU A 351 20.77 -31.58 -9.47
CA GLU A 351 19.32 -31.75 -9.58
C GLU A 351 18.62 -31.67 -8.21
N PRO A 352 19.04 -32.40 -7.15
CA PRO A 352 18.35 -32.32 -5.85
C PRO A 352 18.36 -30.93 -5.21
N ILE A 353 19.31 -30.06 -5.58
CA ILE A 353 19.50 -28.72 -5.01
C ILE A 353 18.70 -27.67 -5.82
N LEU A 354 18.69 -27.81 -7.14
CA LEU A 354 18.14 -26.82 -8.06
C LEU A 354 16.76 -27.20 -8.62
N LYS A 355 16.24 -28.40 -8.31
CA LYS A 355 14.91 -28.86 -8.74
C LYS A 355 13.80 -27.89 -8.32
N GLU A 356 13.86 -27.37 -7.11
CA GLU A 356 12.87 -26.40 -6.59
C GLU A 356 12.90 -25.03 -7.29
N THR A 357 13.96 -24.72 -8.04
CA THR A 357 14.12 -23.47 -8.79
C THR A 357 14.31 -23.73 -10.28
N TYR A 358 13.84 -24.88 -10.77
CA TYR A 358 13.86 -25.25 -12.18
C TYR A 358 15.26 -25.13 -12.83
N GLY A 359 16.32 -25.46 -12.08
CA GLY A 359 17.71 -25.40 -12.54
C GLY A 359 18.38 -24.02 -12.48
N VAL A 360 17.71 -22.99 -11.93
CA VAL A 360 18.27 -21.64 -11.77
C VAL A 360 18.82 -21.46 -10.36
N ILE A 361 20.03 -20.89 -10.21
CA ILE A 361 20.58 -20.56 -8.88
C ILE A 361 19.97 -19.25 -8.40
N VAL A 362 19.13 -19.33 -7.36
CA VAL A 362 18.42 -18.17 -6.79
C VAL A 362 18.90 -17.86 -5.37
N TYR A 363 19.18 -18.91 -4.58
CA TYR A 363 19.41 -18.77 -3.15
C TYR A 363 20.88 -18.89 -2.75
N GLN A 364 21.24 -18.19 -1.68
CA GLN A 364 22.54 -18.35 -1.02
C GLN A 364 22.70 -19.76 -0.44
N GLU A 365 21.62 -20.33 0.08
CA GLU A 365 21.56 -21.69 0.59
C GLU A 365 21.90 -22.73 -0.50
N GLN A 366 21.47 -22.51 -1.75
CA GLN A 366 21.84 -23.37 -2.88
C GLN A 366 23.34 -23.32 -3.17
N VAL A 367 23.96 -22.13 -3.12
CA VAL A 367 25.42 -21.97 -3.27
C VAL A 367 26.17 -22.76 -2.20
N ILE A 368 25.70 -22.73 -0.95
CA ILE A 368 26.28 -23.48 0.17
C ILE A 368 26.15 -24.99 -0.07
N GLN A 369 24.96 -25.46 -0.47
CA GLN A 369 24.70 -26.88 -0.75
C GLN A 369 25.53 -27.39 -1.93
N ILE A 370 25.67 -26.61 -3.00
CA ILE A 370 26.49 -26.96 -4.15
C ILE A 370 27.95 -27.13 -3.73
N ALA A 371 28.50 -26.18 -2.96
CA ALA A 371 29.87 -26.28 -2.47
C ALA A 371 30.10 -27.49 -1.57
N SER A 372 29.17 -27.78 -0.67
CA SER A 372 29.28 -28.95 0.20
C SER A 372 29.17 -30.26 -0.58
N LYS A 373 28.19 -30.38 -1.49
CA LYS A 373 27.91 -31.61 -2.23
C LYS A 373 28.93 -31.91 -3.32
N LEU A 374 29.40 -30.90 -4.05
CA LEU A 374 30.32 -31.08 -5.18
C LEU A 374 31.78 -31.05 -4.72
N ALA A 375 32.17 -30.09 -3.89
CA ALA A 375 33.57 -29.94 -3.48
C ALA A 375 33.89 -30.62 -2.13
N GLY A 376 32.90 -31.22 -1.45
CA GLY A 376 33.10 -31.86 -0.14
C GLY A 376 33.37 -30.87 0.99
N PHE A 377 33.02 -29.60 0.82
CA PHE A 377 33.20 -28.58 1.86
C PHE A 377 32.30 -28.89 3.06
N SER A 378 32.79 -28.55 4.26
CA SER A 378 31.91 -28.44 5.41
C SER A 378 30.83 -27.37 5.14
N MET A 379 29.66 -27.48 5.77
CA MET A 379 28.61 -26.45 5.66
C MET A 379 29.11 -25.07 6.16
N GLY A 380 30.04 -25.06 7.12
CA GLY A 380 30.69 -23.85 7.61
C GLY A 380 31.63 -23.23 6.56
N GLU A 381 32.49 -24.05 5.93
CA GLU A 381 33.40 -23.62 4.87
C GLU A 381 32.65 -23.07 3.66
N ALA A 382 31.51 -23.70 3.34
CA ALA A 382 30.64 -23.28 2.26
C ALA A 382 29.97 -21.91 2.50
N ASP A 383 29.60 -21.54 3.75
CA ASP A 383 29.16 -20.16 4.04
C ASP A 383 30.32 -19.15 3.91
N VAL A 384 31.56 -19.55 4.27
CA VAL A 384 32.75 -18.71 4.08
C VAL A 384 32.98 -18.44 2.59
N LEU A 385 32.82 -19.46 1.73
CA LEU A 385 32.86 -19.31 0.27
C LEU A 385 31.82 -18.29 -0.22
N ARG A 386 30.55 -18.47 0.19
CA ARG A 386 29.45 -17.57 -0.18
C ARG A 386 29.72 -16.11 0.24
N ARG A 387 30.32 -15.90 1.42
CA ARG A 387 30.77 -14.56 1.88
C ARG A 387 31.88 -13.99 1.00
N ALA A 388 32.86 -14.80 0.62
CA ALA A 388 33.96 -14.37 -0.25
C ALA A 388 33.44 -13.94 -1.63
N MET A 389 32.51 -14.71 -2.21
CA MET A 389 31.83 -14.37 -3.46
C MET A 389 31.06 -13.04 -3.36
N GLY A 390 30.31 -12.83 -2.28
CA GLY A 390 29.56 -11.59 -2.07
C GLY A 390 30.44 -10.34 -1.93
N LYS A 391 31.66 -10.47 -1.39
CA LYS A 391 32.62 -9.36 -1.26
C LYS A 391 33.45 -9.09 -2.52
N LYS A 392 33.37 -9.96 -3.53
CA LYS A 392 34.14 -9.88 -4.79
C LYS A 392 35.66 -9.67 -4.59
N ASN A 393 36.25 -10.30 -3.57
CA ASN A 393 37.69 -10.17 -3.33
C ASN A 393 38.46 -11.10 -4.30
N PRO A 394 39.28 -10.56 -5.23
CA PRO A 394 39.92 -11.38 -6.27
C PRO A 394 40.86 -12.45 -5.72
N LYS A 395 41.65 -12.12 -4.67
CA LYS A 395 42.61 -13.05 -4.07
C LYS A 395 41.92 -14.21 -3.35
N ALA A 396 40.86 -13.88 -2.58
CA ALA A 396 40.09 -14.89 -1.87
C ALA A 396 39.34 -15.81 -2.84
N MET A 397 38.80 -15.27 -3.93
CA MET A 397 38.09 -16.04 -4.96
C MET A 397 39.00 -17.06 -5.66
N GLN A 398 40.23 -16.68 -6.02
CA GLN A 398 41.18 -17.62 -6.63
C GLN A 398 41.58 -18.77 -5.69
N GLN A 399 41.79 -18.48 -4.41
CA GLN A 399 42.10 -19.52 -3.42
C GLN A 399 40.94 -20.51 -3.26
N GLN A 400 39.72 -19.98 -3.22
CA GLN A 400 38.52 -20.79 -3.09
C GLN A 400 38.21 -21.62 -4.35
N LEU A 401 38.44 -21.06 -5.55
CA LEU A 401 38.30 -21.79 -6.82
C LEU A 401 39.20 -23.04 -6.85
N LYS A 402 40.48 -22.90 -6.49
CA LYS A 402 41.41 -24.04 -6.45
C LYS A 402 40.92 -25.14 -5.52
N ARG A 403 40.53 -24.77 -4.30
CA ARG A 403 39.97 -25.72 -3.31
C ARG A 403 38.69 -26.39 -3.82
N PHE A 404 37.81 -25.63 -4.48
CA PHE A 404 36.56 -26.16 -5.03
C PHE A 404 36.81 -27.19 -6.13
N VAL A 405 37.70 -26.89 -7.08
CA VAL A 405 38.07 -27.80 -8.18
C VAL A 405 38.78 -29.05 -7.65
N GLU A 406 39.73 -28.90 -6.72
CA GLU A 406 40.40 -30.04 -6.09
C GLU A 406 39.41 -30.96 -5.36
N GLY A 407 38.44 -30.38 -4.65
CA GLY A 407 37.36 -31.12 -3.99
C GLY A 407 36.41 -31.81 -4.98
N ALA A 408 36.03 -31.11 -6.05
CA ALA A 408 35.16 -31.63 -7.10
C ALA A 408 35.80 -32.81 -7.83
N ASN A 409 37.10 -32.71 -8.15
CA ASN A 409 37.86 -33.79 -8.76
C ASN A 409 37.93 -35.03 -7.85
N LYS A 410 38.08 -34.85 -6.53
CA LYS A 410 38.03 -35.98 -5.57
C LYS A 410 36.67 -36.68 -5.54
N ASN A 411 35.60 -35.96 -5.87
CA ASN A 411 34.24 -36.49 -5.96
C ASN A 411 33.86 -36.97 -7.38
N GLY A 412 34.84 -37.06 -8.30
CA GLY A 412 34.64 -37.59 -9.65
C GLY A 412 34.04 -36.62 -10.67
N ILE A 413 34.02 -35.31 -10.37
CA ILE A 413 33.51 -34.28 -11.27
C ILE A 413 34.67 -33.73 -12.11
N PRO A 414 34.58 -33.72 -13.46
CA PRO A 414 35.61 -33.17 -14.33
C PRO A 414 35.92 -31.69 -14.04
N THR A 415 37.21 -31.33 -14.12
CA THR A 415 37.70 -29.96 -13.87
C THR A 415 36.95 -28.89 -14.67
N ASN A 416 36.68 -29.12 -15.94
CA ASN A 416 35.97 -28.17 -16.81
C ASN A 416 34.54 -27.88 -16.31
N ILE A 417 33.82 -28.93 -15.90
CA ILE A 417 32.46 -28.79 -15.35
C ILE A 417 32.53 -28.10 -13.99
N ALA A 418 33.52 -28.41 -13.15
CA ALA A 418 33.70 -27.78 -11.85
C ALA A 418 33.99 -26.27 -11.97
N GLU A 419 34.84 -25.87 -12.93
CA GLU A 419 35.14 -24.46 -13.21
C GLU A 419 33.91 -23.71 -13.74
N GLU A 420 33.15 -24.33 -14.64
CA GLU A 420 31.91 -23.74 -15.18
C GLU A 420 30.85 -23.53 -14.08
N ILE A 421 30.65 -24.53 -13.21
CA ILE A 421 29.75 -24.42 -12.05
C ILE A 421 30.21 -23.32 -11.09
N PHE A 422 31.52 -23.19 -10.86
CA PHE A 422 32.05 -22.15 -9.98
C PHE A 422 31.86 -20.74 -10.58
N ASP A 423 32.09 -20.57 -11.88
CA ASP A 423 31.85 -19.29 -12.56
C ASP A 423 30.36 -18.92 -12.53
N LEU A 424 29.49 -19.90 -12.79
CA LEU A 424 28.05 -19.75 -12.62
C LEU A 424 27.73 -19.26 -11.19
N MET A 425 28.17 -19.98 -10.14
CA MET A 425 27.99 -19.57 -8.74
C MET A 425 28.51 -18.15 -8.47
N SER A 426 29.67 -17.77 -9.00
CA SER A 426 30.27 -16.43 -8.81
C SER A 426 29.41 -15.32 -9.41
N ARG A 427 28.88 -15.53 -10.63
CA ARG A 427 27.94 -14.60 -11.28
C ARG A 427 26.66 -14.44 -10.45
N PHE A 428 26.12 -15.53 -9.91
CA PHE A 428 24.89 -15.51 -9.12
C PHE A 428 25.07 -15.07 -7.67
N ALA A 429 26.23 -15.29 -7.05
CA ALA A 429 26.45 -14.94 -5.65
C ALA A 429 26.38 -13.44 -5.36
N GLY A 430 26.57 -12.59 -6.38
CA GLY A 430 26.30 -11.15 -6.30
C GLY A 430 24.81 -10.81 -6.14
N TYR A 431 23.92 -11.69 -6.59
CA TYR A 431 22.46 -11.50 -6.59
C TYR A 431 21.70 -12.53 -5.73
N GLY A 432 22.38 -13.57 -5.26
CA GLY A 432 21.79 -14.67 -4.51
C GLY A 432 21.14 -14.17 -3.22
N PHE A 433 19.92 -14.65 -2.96
CA PHE A 433 19.11 -14.16 -1.85
C PHE A 433 19.06 -15.16 -0.68
N ASN A 434 18.79 -14.68 0.54
CA ASN A 434 18.63 -15.56 1.69
C ASN A 434 17.25 -16.23 1.66
N LYS A 435 17.22 -17.54 1.42
CA LYS A 435 15.97 -18.31 1.36
C LYS A 435 15.20 -18.26 2.67
N SER A 436 15.91 -18.34 3.80
CA SER A 436 15.31 -18.28 5.14
C SER A 436 14.47 -17.01 5.36
N HIS A 437 15.00 -15.84 4.95
CA HIS A 437 14.28 -14.57 4.98
C HIS A 437 13.12 -14.52 3.95
N ALA A 438 13.36 -15.00 2.72
CA ALA A 438 12.33 -15.03 1.68
C ALA A 438 11.13 -15.89 2.10
N ALA A 439 11.37 -17.06 2.69
CA ALA A 439 10.36 -17.95 3.24
C ALA A 439 9.54 -17.28 4.35
N GLY A 440 10.22 -16.59 5.28
CA GLY A 440 9.63 -15.71 6.29
C GLY A 440 8.52 -14.84 5.72
N TYR A 441 8.89 -14.05 4.73
CA TYR A 441 8.01 -13.02 4.18
C TYR A 441 6.99 -13.58 3.18
N ALA A 442 7.34 -14.63 2.44
CA ALA A 442 6.41 -15.33 1.55
C ALA A 442 5.27 -15.97 2.33
N LEU A 443 5.53 -16.52 3.53
CA LEU A 443 4.48 -17.04 4.41
C LEU A 443 3.53 -15.94 4.87
N VAL A 444 4.05 -14.77 5.27
CA VAL A 444 3.20 -13.62 5.64
C VAL A 444 2.38 -13.14 4.44
N ALA A 445 2.98 -13.10 3.24
CA ALA A 445 2.28 -12.76 2.01
C ALA A 445 1.14 -13.75 1.72
N TYR A 446 1.42 -15.04 1.83
CA TYR A 446 0.42 -16.10 1.67
C TYR A 446 -0.72 -15.96 2.69
N GLN A 447 -0.40 -15.73 3.97
CA GLN A 447 -1.40 -15.48 5.01
C GLN A 447 -2.30 -14.27 4.68
N THR A 448 -1.73 -13.18 4.16
CA THR A 448 -2.54 -12.03 3.73
C THR A 448 -3.40 -12.34 2.51
N ALA A 449 -2.90 -13.09 1.54
CA ALA A 449 -3.66 -13.50 0.36
C ALA A 449 -4.78 -14.47 0.72
N TYR A 450 -4.54 -15.41 1.62
CA TYR A 450 -5.56 -16.34 2.13
C TYR A 450 -6.71 -15.57 2.81
N LEU A 451 -6.39 -14.63 3.70
CA LEU A 451 -7.41 -13.79 4.34
C LEU A 451 -8.16 -12.93 3.33
N LYS A 452 -7.47 -12.39 2.31
CA LYS A 452 -8.11 -11.63 1.24
C LYS A 452 -9.04 -12.50 0.39
N THR A 453 -8.67 -13.76 0.13
CA THR A 453 -9.45 -14.69 -0.70
C THR A 453 -10.72 -15.13 0.01
N HIS A 454 -10.60 -15.56 1.26
CA HIS A 454 -11.70 -16.17 2.02
C HIS A 454 -12.53 -15.17 2.83
N TYR A 455 -11.92 -14.05 3.25
CA TYR A 455 -12.55 -13.01 4.08
C TYR A 455 -12.24 -11.60 3.57
N PRO A 456 -12.62 -11.30 2.32
CA PRO A 456 -12.19 -10.08 1.64
C PRO A 456 -12.66 -8.81 2.34
N ALA A 457 -13.90 -8.77 2.86
CA ALA A 457 -14.45 -7.56 3.49
C ALA A 457 -13.70 -7.19 4.78
N GLU A 458 -13.43 -8.17 5.65
CA GLU A 458 -12.69 -7.99 6.90
C GLU A 458 -11.22 -7.64 6.64
N PHE A 459 -10.59 -8.32 5.68
CA PHE A 459 -9.21 -8.06 5.31
C PHE A 459 -9.04 -6.65 4.74
N MET A 460 -9.94 -6.23 3.85
CA MET A 460 -9.91 -4.87 3.28
C MET A 460 -10.21 -3.82 4.34
N ALA A 461 -11.16 -4.04 5.25
CA ALA A 461 -11.42 -3.12 6.38
C ALA A 461 -10.20 -2.98 7.31
N ALA A 462 -9.50 -4.07 7.60
CA ALA A 462 -8.26 -4.04 8.37
C ALA A 462 -7.14 -3.30 7.62
N SER A 463 -7.02 -3.52 6.31
CA SER A 463 -6.04 -2.85 5.44
C SER A 463 -6.27 -1.34 5.38
N PHE A 464 -7.53 -0.90 5.17
CA PHE A 464 -7.90 0.51 5.26
C PHE A 464 -7.54 1.12 6.62
N SER A 465 -7.80 0.38 7.71
CA SER A 465 -7.51 0.85 9.06
C SER A 465 -6.01 1.02 9.31
N SER A 466 -5.16 0.21 8.70
CA SER A 466 -3.69 0.34 8.80
C SER A 466 -3.14 1.51 7.98
N GLU A 467 -3.84 1.94 6.93
CA GLU A 467 -3.41 3.00 6.01
C GLU A 467 -4.23 4.30 6.15
N MET A 468 -4.94 4.48 7.27
CA MET A 468 -5.79 5.65 7.54
C MET A 468 -5.11 7.01 7.33
N GLY A 469 -3.80 7.08 7.59
CA GLY A 469 -3.02 8.30 7.44
C GLY A 469 -2.57 8.61 6.00
N ASN A 470 -2.81 7.70 5.04
CA ASN A 470 -2.34 7.82 3.67
C ASN A 470 -3.51 7.78 2.67
N THR A 471 -3.95 8.97 2.24
CA THR A 471 -5.09 9.14 1.34
C THR A 471 -4.89 8.45 -0.01
N ASP A 472 -3.66 8.47 -0.56
CA ASP A 472 -3.35 7.85 -1.85
C ASP A 472 -3.52 6.33 -1.78
N ARG A 473 -3.09 5.72 -0.67
CA ARG A 473 -3.26 4.28 -0.45
C ARG A 473 -4.70 3.89 -0.19
N ILE A 474 -5.49 4.74 0.48
CA ILE A 474 -6.93 4.50 0.63
C ILE A 474 -7.62 4.46 -0.75
N MET A 475 -7.28 5.36 -1.69
CA MET A 475 -7.88 5.34 -3.02
C MET A 475 -7.61 4.02 -3.76
N VAL A 476 -6.36 3.55 -3.76
CA VAL A 476 -5.98 2.26 -4.37
C VAL A 476 -6.77 1.10 -3.76
N LEU A 477 -6.95 1.08 -2.43
CA LEU A 477 -7.73 0.05 -1.75
C LEU A 477 -9.25 0.17 -2.03
N MET A 478 -9.77 1.39 -2.25
CA MET A 478 -11.17 1.60 -2.63
C MET A 478 -11.47 1.12 -4.04
N GLU A 479 -10.60 1.38 -5.00
CA GLU A 479 -10.71 0.84 -6.35
C GLU A 479 -10.68 -0.69 -6.34
N GLU A 480 -9.80 -1.27 -5.53
CA GLU A 480 -9.77 -2.72 -5.35
C GLU A 480 -11.07 -3.26 -4.74
N CYS A 481 -11.65 -2.59 -3.74
CA CYS A 481 -12.97 -2.97 -3.21
C CYS A 481 -14.06 -2.89 -4.27
N ARG A 482 -14.07 -1.84 -5.11
CA ARG A 482 -15.03 -1.73 -6.23
C ARG A 482 -14.89 -2.89 -7.21
N ARG A 483 -13.65 -3.25 -7.57
CA ARG A 483 -13.34 -4.40 -8.43
C ARG A 483 -13.81 -5.73 -7.84
N MET A 484 -13.70 -5.89 -6.53
CA MET A 484 -14.19 -7.06 -5.78
C MET A 484 -15.70 -7.04 -5.50
N GLY A 485 -16.43 -5.98 -5.91
CA GLY A 485 -17.86 -5.83 -5.65
C GLY A 485 -18.20 -5.44 -4.19
N ILE A 486 -17.22 -5.01 -3.39
CA ILE A 486 -17.39 -4.64 -1.99
C ILE A 486 -17.72 -3.15 -1.91
N LYS A 487 -18.90 -2.82 -1.40
CA LYS A 487 -19.32 -1.43 -1.20
C LYS A 487 -18.54 -0.80 -0.04
N VAL A 488 -17.99 0.39 -0.26
CA VAL A 488 -17.41 1.23 0.78
C VAL A 488 -18.38 2.35 1.08
N LEU A 489 -18.94 2.36 2.29
CA LEU A 489 -20.00 3.25 2.73
C LEU A 489 -19.40 4.48 3.44
N PRO A 490 -20.03 5.67 3.33
CA PRO A 490 -19.58 6.88 4.01
C PRO A 490 -19.56 6.71 5.54
N PRO A 491 -18.77 7.54 6.25
CA PRO A 491 -18.77 7.53 7.70
C PRO A 491 -20.17 7.85 8.24
N ASP A 492 -20.47 7.35 9.44
CA ASP A 492 -21.73 7.62 10.14
C ASP A 492 -21.49 7.62 11.66
N VAL A 493 -21.87 8.67 12.39
CA VAL A 493 -21.78 8.75 13.85
C VAL A 493 -22.55 7.64 14.56
N ASN A 494 -23.58 7.06 13.92
CA ASN A 494 -24.40 5.98 14.46
C ASN A 494 -23.82 4.58 14.23
N GLU A 495 -22.89 4.40 13.30
CA GLU A 495 -22.36 3.06 12.94
C GLU A 495 -20.84 2.98 12.97
N SER A 496 -20.13 4.03 12.53
CA SER A 496 -18.68 4.07 12.43
C SER A 496 -17.99 4.01 13.79
N PHE A 497 -16.75 3.53 13.79
CA PHE A 497 -15.84 3.53 14.94
C PHE A 497 -14.58 4.31 14.58
N THR A 498 -13.55 4.25 15.44
CA THR A 498 -12.22 4.77 15.09
C THR A 498 -11.70 4.13 13.82
N ASN A 499 -11.77 2.80 13.75
CA ASN A 499 -11.32 1.98 12.62
C ASN A 499 -12.45 1.73 11.60
N PHE A 500 -12.11 1.31 10.38
CA PHE A 500 -13.09 0.82 9.42
C PHE A 500 -13.74 -0.45 9.97
N VAL A 501 -15.03 -0.65 9.69
CA VAL A 501 -15.80 -1.79 10.17
C VAL A 501 -16.61 -2.42 9.06
N VAL A 502 -16.80 -3.75 9.13
CA VAL A 502 -17.66 -4.48 8.21
C VAL A 502 -19.10 -4.45 8.73
N THR A 503 -20.02 -4.17 7.82
CA THR A 503 -21.48 -4.19 8.01
C THR A 503 -22.10 -5.13 6.98
N GLU A 504 -23.39 -5.45 7.10
CA GLU A 504 -24.09 -6.29 6.11
C GLU A 504 -24.10 -5.67 4.71
N GLU A 505 -24.12 -4.33 4.62
CA GLU A 505 -24.15 -3.59 3.36
C GLU A 505 -22.76 -3.38 2.73
N GLY A 506 -21.67 -3.60 3.49
CA GLY A 506 -20.30 -3.37 3.05
C GLY A 506 -19.37 -2.83 4.14
N ILE A 507 -18.27 -2.19 3.74
CA ILE A 507 -17.28 -1.61 4.65
C ILE A 507 -17.66 -0.17 4.99
N ARG A 508 -17.93 0.11 6.26
CA ARG A 508 -18.23 1.45 6.76
C ARG A 508 -16.95 2.21 7.10
N PHE A 509 -16.87 3.45 6.64
CA PHE A 509 -15.71 4.33 6.84
C PHE A 509 -15.42 4.57 8.33
N GLY A 510 -14.14 4.55 8.71
CA GLY A 510 -13.71 4.88 10.07
C GLY A 510 -13.70 6.39 10.32
N LEU A 511 -14.18 6.84 11.49
CA LEU A 511 -14.14 8.25 11.88
C LEU A 511 -12.70 8.77 12.05
N GLY A 512 -11.74 7.86 12.30
CA GLY A 512 -10.32 8.20 12.46
C GLY A 512 -9.65 8.70 11.19
N ALA A 513 -10.23 8.44 10.01
CA ALA A 513 -9.70 8.90 8.73
C ALA A 513 -10.19 10.31 8.34
N ILE A 514 -11.07 10.93 9.13
CA ILE A 514 -11.57 12.29 8.88
C ILE A 514 -10.57 13.32 9.43
N LYS A 515 -10.08 14.23 8.57
CA LYS A 515 -9.21 15.32 9.02
C LYS A 515 -9.88 16.15 10.13
N ASN A 516 -9.07 16.58 11.09
CA ASN A 516 -9.47 17.33 12.29
C ASN A 516 -10.27 16.55 13.35
N VAL A 517 -10.54 15.25 13.16
CA VAL A 517 -11.25 14.42 14.14
C VAL A 517 -10.24 13.59 14.94
N GLY A 518 -9.98 14.01 16.19
CA GLY A 518 -9.02 13.33 17.07
C GLY A 518 -9.57 12.05 17.70
N LYS A 519 -8.68 11.11 18.06
CA LYS A 519 -9.03 9.83 18.71
C LYS A 519 -9.90 10.01 19.96
N GLY A 520 -9.58 10.97 20.83
CA GLY A 520 -10.36 11.25 22.03
C GLY A 520 -11.80 11.71 21.75
N ALA A 521 -12.01 12.46 20.67
CA ALA A 521 -13.36 12.86 20.23
C ALA A 521 -14.17 11.63 19.79
N ILE A 522 -13.56 10.73 19.02
CA ILE A 522 -14.20 9.50 18.55
C ILE A 522 -14.56 8.57 19.70
N GLU A 523 -13.64 8.39 20.66
CA GLU A 523 -13.90 7.58 21.85
C GLU A 523 -15.06 8.14 22.68
N SER A 524 -15.17 9.46 22.78
CA SER A 524 -16.31 10.15 23.41
C SER A 524 -17.62 9.84 22.68
N ILE A 525 -17.63 9.93 21.34
CA ILE A 525 -18.79 9.62 20.49
C ILE A 525 -19.24 8.17 20.65
N VAL A 526 -18.31 7.22 20.55
CA VAL A 526 -18.61 5.78 20.68
C VAL A 526 -19.12 5.46 22.09
N ARG A 527 -18.55 6.09 23.13
CA ARG A 527 -19.01 5.90 24.52
C ARG A 527 -20.42 6.44 24.72
N ALA A 528 -20.71 7.64 24.20
CA ALA A 528 -22.04 8.24 24.26
C ALA A 528 -23.07 7.35 23.53
N ARG A 529 -22.74 6.89 22.32
CA ARG A 529 -23.59 5.97 21.54
C ARG A 529 -23.90 4.68 22.28
N LYS A 530 -22.91 4.07 22.94
CA LYS A 530 -23.13 2.84 23.74
C LYS A 530 -24.05 3.05 24.93
N LYS A 531 -24.08 4.26 25.51
CA LYS A 531 -24.91 4.59 26.68
C LYS A 531 -26.33 5.04 26.29
N HIS A 532 -26.45 5.82 25.22
CA HIS A 532 -27.71 6.46 24.82
C HIS A 532 -28.44 5.73 23.67
N GLY A 533 -27.73 4.99 22.83
CA GLY A 533 -28.27 4.43 21.59
C GLY A 533 -27.98 5.32 20.37
N LYS A 534 -28.75 5.13 19.29
CA LYS A 534 -28.61 5.92 18.05
C LYS A 534 -29.06 7.36 18.27
N PHE A 535 -28.30 8.30 17.73
CA PHE A 535 -28.62 9.72 17.73
C PHE A 535 -29.59 10.04 16.60
N GLN A 536 -30.57 10.92 16.88
CA GLN A 536 -31.58 11.32 15.88
C GLN A 536 -31.34 12.72 15.30
N THR A 537 -30.89 13.67 16.13
CA THR A 537 -30.69 15.06 15.75
C THR A 537 -29.30 15.54 16.15
N ILE A 538 -28.82 16.63 15.56
CA ILE A 538 -27.55 17.26 15.99
C ILE A 538 -27.59 17.68 17.46
N PHE A 539 -28.75 18.14 17.95
CA PHE A 539 -28.94 18.53 19.35
C PHE A 539 -28.86 17.34 20.30
N ASP A 540 -29.47 16.21 19.90
CA ASP A 540 -29.36 14.94 20.62
C ASP A 540 -27.93 14.39 20.63
N PHE A 541 -27.19 14.60 19.55
CA PHE A 541 -25.78 14.23 19.48
C PHE A 541 -24.95 15.06 20.46
N VAL A 542 -25.01 16.39 20.41
CA VAL A 542 -24.12 17.25 21.22
C VAL A 542 -24.44 17.24 22.71
N GLN A 543 -25.69 17.01 23.12
CA GLN A 543 -26.05 16.99 24.54
C GLN A 543 -25.39 15.83 25.31
N HIS A 544 -25.05 14.74 24.61
CA HIS A 544 -24.49 13.52 25.20
C HIS A 544 -22.95 13.47 25.16
N LEU A 545 -22.29 14.50 24.62
CA LEU A 545 -20.86 14.52 24.37
C LEU A 545 -20.10 15.50 25.28
N ASP A 546 -18.83 15.18 25.53
CA ASP A 546 -17.90 16.14 26.11
C ASP A 546 -17.45 17.15 25.05
N LEU A 547 -18.00 18.36 25.11
CA LEU A 547 -17.74 19.46 24.17
C LEU A 547 -16.29 19.96 24.22
N ARG A 548 -15.50 19.61 25.24
CA ARG A 548 -14.06 19.91 25.27
C ARG A 548 -13.30 19.04 24.28
N LEU A 549 -13.76 17.81 24.08
CA LEU A 549 -13.19 16.85 23.13
C LEU A 549 -13.80 17.01 21.74
N VAL A 550 -15.12 17.24 21.67
CA VAL A 550 -15.86 17.45 20.43
C VAL A 550 -16.14 18.95 20.25
N ASN A 551 -15.12 19.68 19.80
CA ASN A 551 -15.22 21.12 19.58
C ASN A 551 -15.95 21.46 18.26
N ARG A 552 -16.18 22.76 18.03
CA ARG A 552 -16.83 23.26 16.81
C ARG A 552 -16.20 22.73 15.52
N LYS A 553 -14.87 22.70 15.44
CA LYS A 553 -14.15 22.23 14.24
C LYS A 553 -14.38 20.74 13.98
N VAL A 554 -14.48 19.93 15.03
CA VAL A 554 -14.82 18.51 14.93
C VAL A 554 -16.23 18.33 14.36
N LEU A 555 -17.22 19.06 14.89
CA LEU A 555 -18.61 18.99 14.39
C LEU A 555 -18.71 19.41 12.92
N GLU A 556 -18.10 20.54 12.55
CA GLU A 556 -18.06 21.01 11.17
C GLU A 556 -17.43 19.97 10.23
N SER A 557 -16.34 19.32 10.68
CA SER A 557 -15.65 18.29 9.90
C SER A 557 -16.49 17.01 9.76
N LEU A 558 -17.19 16.58 10.82
CA LEU A 558 -18.10 15.43 10.77
C LEU A 558 -19.27 15.66 9.80
N ILE A 559 -19.87 16.85 9.81
CA ILE A 559 -20.97 17.20 8.90
C ILE A 559 -20.48 17.23 7.46
N GLN A 560 -19.38 17.93 7.19
CA GLN A 560 -18.83 18.08 5.85
C GLN A 560 -18.39 16.74 5.25
N ALA A 561 -17.80 15.86 6.05
CA ALA A 561 -17.42 14.50 5.65
C ALA A 561 -18.60 13.53 5.49
N GLY A 562 -19.83 13.93 5.85
CA GLY A 562 -21.03 13.10 5.75
C GLY A 562 -21.30 12.16 6.92
N ALA A 563 -20.50 12.26 7.99
CA ALA A 563 -20.68 11.42 9.18
C ALA A 563 -22.01 11.65 9.90
N MET A 564 -22.70 12.76 9.63
CA MET A 564 -23.97 13.12 10.27
C MET A 564 -25.16 13.09 9.30
N ASP A 565 -24.99 12.47 8.11
CA ASP A 565 -26.07 12.36 7.10
C ASP A 565 -27.24 11.47 7.55
N SER A 566 -27.04 10.63 8.57
CA SER A 566 -28.10 9.82 9.18
C SER A 566 -28.99 10.59 10.16
N LEU A 567 -28.59 11.80 10.56
CA LEU A 567 -29.36 12.67 11.44
C LEU A 567 -30.39 13.47 10.64
N GLN A 568 -31.40 13.99 11.33
CA GLN A 568 -32.42 14.85 10.72
C GLN A 568 -31.80 16.08 10.02
N GLY A 569 -32.28 16.40 8.82
CA GLY A 569 -31.89 17.57 8.04
C GLY A 569 -30.82 17.27 6.98
N HIS A 570 -30.41 18.29 6.24
CA HIS A 570 -29.30 18.18 5.29
C HIS A 570 -28.04 18.89 5.78
N ARG A 571 -26.87 18.54 5.23
CA ARG A 571 -25.56 19.06 5.66
C ARG A 571 -25.49 20.58 5.81
N ALA A 572 -26.14 21.34 4.91
CA ALA A 572 -26.21 22.80 5.04
C ALA A 572 -26.95 23.28 6.29
N GLN A 573 -28.08 22.64 6.64
CA GLN A 573 -28.83 22.96 7.88
C GLN A 573 -28.02 22.58 9.11
N LEU A 574 -27.42 21.39 9.09
CA LEU A 574 -26.58 20.92 10.19
C LEU A 574 -25.40 21.87 10.42
N MET A 575 -24.75 22.33 9.35
CA MET A 575 -23.64 23.28 9.40
C MET A 575 -24.07 24.63 9.99
N ALA A 576 -25.22 25.15 9.57
CA ALA A 576 -25.78 26.39 10.11
C ALA A 576 -26.22 26.24 11.59
N ALA A 577 -26.65 25.04 11.99
CA ALA A 577 -27.10 24.73 13.34
C ALA A 577 -25.97 24.51 14.36
N VAL A 578 -24.70 24.37 13.94
CA VAL A 578 -23.57 24.03 14.85
C VAL A 578 -23.47 24.98 16.03
N GLY A 579 -23.57 26.29 15.78
CA GLY A 579 -23.49 27.31 16.85
C GLY A 579 -24.62 27.16 17.87
N THR A 580 -25.86 27.04 17.38
CA THR A 580 -27.05 26.84 18.21
C THR A 580 -26.97 25.53 19.01
N ALA A 581 -26.49 24.46 18.39
CA ALA A 581 -26.34 23.15 19.03
C ALA A 581 -25.34 23.19 20.20
N ILE A 582 -24.17 23.82 20.00
CA ILE A 582 -23.18 23.96 21.08
C ILE A 582 -23.76 24.77 22.25
N ASN A 583 -24.41 25.90 21.97
CA ASN A 583 -25.03 26.73 23.00
C ASN A 583 -26.12 25.98 23.78
N PHE A 584 -26.95 25.21 23.07
CA PHE A 584 -27.96 24.35 23.68
C PHE A 584 -27.34 23.32 24.64
N ALA A 585 -26.32 22.60 24.21
CA ALA A 585 -25.65 21.59 25.04
C ALA A 585 -24.94 22.20 26.26
N GLN A 586 -24.31 23.38 26.12
CA GLN A 586 -23.70 24.10 27.24
C GLN A 586 -24.75 24.53 28.27
N SER A 587 -25.90 25.04 27.81
CA SER A 587 -27.00 25.44 28.71
C SER A 587 -27.52 24.25 29.52
N GLN A 588 -27.75 23.10 28.87
CA GLN A 588 -28.20 21.84 29.49
C GLN A 588 -27.19 21.30 30.51
N GLN A 589 -25.89 21.29 30.16
CA GLN A 589 -24.83 20.83 31.09
C GLN A 589 -24.73 21.73 32.31
N SER A 590 -24.83 23.06 32.13
CA SER A 590 -24.81 24.02 33.23
C SER A 590 -26.04 23.89 34.16
N ALA A 591 -27.22 23.64 33.60
CA ALA A 591 -28.44 23.39 34.36
C ALA A 591 -28.33 22.09 35.19
N SER A 592 -27.78 21.02 34.59
CA SER A 592 -27.56 19.74 35.29
C SER A 592 -26.51 19.83 36.40
N LEU A 593 -25.45 20.63 36.23
CA LEU A 593 -24.41 20.84 37.24
C LEU A 593 -24.91 21.69 38.42
N ARG A 594 -25.86 22.60 38.18
CA ARG A 594 -26.39 23.51 39.20
C ARG A 594 -27.46 22.90 40.10
N ARG A 595 -27.90 21.64 39.89
CA ARG A 595 -29.03 20.99 40.61
C ARG A 595 -30.25 21.91 40.80
N GLN A 596 -30.47 22.84 39.89
CA GLN A 596 -31.73 23.57 39.83
C GLN A 596 -32.68 22.72 39.00
N THR A 597 -33.40 21.83 39.67
CA THR A 597 -34.67 21.33 39.13
C THR A 597 -35.57 22.55 38.97
N SER A 598 -35.90 22.88 37.72
CA SER A 598 -36.92 23.89 37.44
C SER A 598 -38.22 23.43 38.10
N ILE A 599 -38.85 24.29 38.88
CA ILE A 599 -40.14 24.01 39.55
C ILE A 599 -41.25 23.64 38.53
N PHE A 600 -41.04 23.92 37.24
CA PHE A 600 -41.94 23.56 36.15
C PHE A 600 -41.78 22.12 35.64
N ASP A 601 -40.74 21.36 36.03
CA ASP A 601 -40.58 19.94 35.66
C ASP A 601 -41.37 18.97 36.55
N VAL A 602 -42.00 19.45 37.62
CA VAL A 602 -42.71 18.63 38.62
C VAL A 602 -44.21 18.43 38.28
N VAL A 603 -44.71 19.05 37.20
CA VAL A 603 -46.13 18.96 36.82
C VAL A 603 -46.28 18.33 35.44
N GLU A 604 -45.95 17.04 35.30
CA GLU A 604 -46.54 16.16 34.29
C GLU A 604 -46.34 14.69 34.73
N ASP A 605 -47.31 14.19 35.50
CA ASP A 605 -47.42 12.80 35.90
C ASP A 605 -47.96 11.97 34.72
N SER A 606 -47.06 11.40 33.92
CA SER A 606 -47.30 10.17 33.14
C SER A 606 -45.99 9.63 32.55
N GLY A 607 -45.22 8.86 33.33
CA GLY A 607 -44.42 7.71 32.88
C GLY A 607 -43.39 7.82 31.73
N LYS A 608 -43.16 8.97 31.10
CA LYS A 608 -42.13 9.19 30.07
C LYS A 608 -41.50 10.56 30.32
N ARG A 609 -40.23 10.60 30.74
CA ARG A 609 -39.43 11.84 30.76
C ARG A 609 -39.46 12.46 29.36
N LYS A 610 -40.26 13.50 29.14
CA LYS A 610 -40.19 14.32 27.92
C LYS A 610 -38.86 15.08 27.97
N VAL A 611 -37.95 14.72 27.08
CA VAL A 611 -36.79 15.56 26.75
C VAL A 611 -37.36 16.90 26.26
N GLY A 612 -36.88 18.02 26.82
CA GLY A 612 -37.29 19.35 26.37
C GLY A 612 -37.20 19.48 24.85
N LYS A 613 -38.16 20.19 24.23
CA LYS A 613 -38.23 20.36 22.77
C LYS A 613 -36.87 20.80 22.22
N TYR A 614 -36.29 20.02 21.31
CA TYR A 614 -35.10 20.44 20.58
C TYR A 614 -35.41 21.68 19.73
N PRO A 615 -34.44 22.58 19.54
CA PRO A 615 -34.59 23.67 18.58
C PRO A 615 -34.82 23.13 17.16
N ASP A 616 -35.60 23.86 16.36
CA ASP A 616 -35.77 23.54 14.95
C ASP A 616 -34.49 23.82 14.17
N LEU A 617 -34.27 23.05 13.10
CA LEU A 617 -33.16 23.30 12.19
C LEU A 617 -33.41 24.56 11.35
N PRO A 618 -32.36 25.35 11.08
CA PRO A 618 -32.50 26.55 10.25
C PRO A 618 -32.94 26.16 8.83
N ILE A 619 -33.79 27.00 8.24
CA ILE A 619 -34.22 26.85 6.85
C ILE A 619 -33.15 27.48 5.96
N VAL A 620 -32.36 26.64 5.29
CA VAL A 620 -31.30 27.06 4.37
C VAL A 620 -31.33 26.18 3.12
N GLU A 621 -30.85 26.70 2.00
CA GLU A 621 -30.77 25.91 0.76
C GLU A 621 -29.80 24.74 0.89
N ARG A 622 -30.11 23.65 0.17
CA ARG A 622 -29.22 22.48 0.10
C ARG A 622 -27.93 22.86 -0.61
N TRP A 623 -26.82 22.32 -0.13
CA TRP A 623 -25.56 22.40 -0.88
C TRP A 623 -25.74 21.78 -2.26
N SER A 624 -25.15 22.41 -3.27
CA SER A 624 -25.02 21.80 -4.57
C SER A 624 -24.23 20.48 -4.46
N PRO A 625 -24.46 19.49 -5.35
CA PRO A 625 -23.66 18.26 -5.38
C PRO A 625 -22.16 18.55 -5.46
N PHE A 626 -21.79 19.59 -6.20
CA PHE A 626 -20.41 20.04 -6.33
C PHE A 626 -19.81 20.52 -5.00
N THR A 627 -20.50 21.41 -4.29
CA THR A 627 -20.06 21.89 -2.97
C THR A 627 -19.95 20.75 -1.96
N LYS A 628 -20.89 19.79 -2.00
CA LYS A 628 -20.86 18.59 -1.16
C LYS A 628 -19.61 17.75 -1.41
N LEU A 629 -19.32 17.43 -2.67
CA LEU A 629 -18.17 16.61 -3.07
C LEU A 629 -16.83 17.32 -2.81
N ALA A 630 -16.75 18.63 -3.06
CA ALA A 630 -15.55 19.42 -2.75
C ALA A 630 -15.21 19.37 -1.25
N LYS A 631 -16.22 19.47 -0.38
CA LYS A 631 -16.05 19.36 1.07
C LYS A 631 -15.64 17.95 1.53
N GLU A 632 -16.14 16.91 0.87
CA GLU A 632 -15.67 15.54 1.09
C GLU A 632 -14.20 15.39 0.72
N LYS A 633 -13.78 15.84 -0.48
CA LYS A 633 -12.38 15.77 -0.93
C LYS A 633 -11.44 16.57 -0.01
N GLU A 634 -11.87 17.71 0.50
CA GLU A 634 -11.10 18.52 1.45
C GLU A 634 -10.74 17.72 2.72
N LEU A 635 -11.73 17.04 3.32
CA LEU A 635 -11.60 16.39 4.63
C LEU A 635 -11.19 14.93 4.60
N LEU A 636 -11.63 14.19 3.58
CA LEU A 636 -11.38 12.76 3.42
C LEU A 636 -10.23 12.51 2.43
N GLY A 637 -9.95 13.47 1.54
CA GLY A 637 -8.95 13.36 0.48
C GLY A 637 -9.51 12.91 -0.88
N PHE A 638 -10.74 12.41 -0.92
CA PHE A 638 -11.40 11.87 -2.11
C PHE A 638 -12.92 11.97 -2.01
N TYR A 639 -13.61 11.65 -3.09
CA TYR A 639 -15.07 11.68 -3.17
C TYR A 639 -15.68 10.34 -2.71
N ILE A 640 -16.59 10.37 -1.73
CA ILE A 640 -17.24 9.16 -1.20
C ILE A 640 -18.67 9.03 -1.70
N SER A 641 -19.44 10.12 -1.65
CA SER A 641 -20.88 10.07 -1.98
C SER A 641 -21.19 9.99 -3.48
N GLY A 642 -20.16 9.99 -4.34
CA GLY A 642 -20.25 9.89 -5.80
C GLY A 642 -18.97 10.39 -6.45
N HIS A 643 -18.97 10.53 -7.78
CA HIS A 643 -17.91 11.22 -8.52
C HIS A 643 -18.51 12.44 -9.23
N PRO A 644 -17.82 13.59 -9.32
CA PRO A 644 -18.32 14.74 -10.09
C PRO A 644 -18.69 14.37 -11.53
N LEU A 645 -17.94 13.44 -12.14
CA LEU A 645 -18.17 12.95 -13.50
C LEU A 645 -19.28 11.89 -13.61
N ALA A 646 -19.91 11.43 -12.52
CA ALA A 646 -20.95 10.39 -12.56
C ALA A 646 -22.12 10.75 -13.50
N LYS A 647 -22.39 12.05 -13.69
CA LYS A 647 -23.41 12.51 -14.64
C LYS A 647 -23.04 12.30 -16.10
N PHE A 648 -21.74 12.18 -16.40
CA PHE A 648 -21.19 12.08 -17.75
C PHE A 648 -20.48 10.73 -17.98
N GLU A 649 -20.75 9.73 -17.13
CA GLU A 649 -20.09 8.43 -17.19
C GLU A 649 -20.34 7.72 -18.53
N GLU A 650 -21.55 7.82 -19.07
CA GLU A 650 -21.92 7.23 -20.36
C GLU A 650 -21.21 7.92 -21.53
N GLU A 651 -21.10 9.25 -21.50
CA GLU A 651 -20.35 10.01 -22.51
C GLU A 651 -18.85 9.70 -22.44
N LEU A 652 -18.31 9.57 -21.23
CA LEU A 652 -16.91 9.21 -21.04
C LEU A 652 -16.63 7.81 -21.58
N GLN A 653 -17.50 6.85 -21.31
CA GLN A 653 -17.37 5.48 -21.81
C GLN A 653 -17.55 5.40 -23.33
N ALA A 654 -18.48 6.16 -23.91
CA ALA A 654 -18.78 6.13 -25.34
C ALA A 654 -17.76 6.88 -26.20
N PHE A 655 -17.21 8.00 -25.70
CA PHE A 655 -16.42 8.92 -26.53
C PHE A 655 -14.93 8.97 -26.19
N SER A 656 -14.52 8.54 -24.99
CA SER A 656 -13.10 8.47 -24.63
C SER A 656 -12.44 7.31 -25.35
N THR A 657 -11.27 7.55 -25.93
CA THR A 657 -10.53 6.49 -26.64
C THR A 657 -9.77 5.59 -25.68
N VAL A 658 -9.43 6.09 -24.50
CA VAL A 658 -8.60 5.40 -23.52
C VAL A 658 -8.87 5.95 -22.12
N SER A 659 -8.71 5.13 -21.10
CA SER A 659 -8.70 5.59 -19.70
C SER A 659 -7.38 6.30 -19.37
N LEU A 660 -7.38 7.21 -18.39
CA LEU A 660 -6.14 7.91 -18.02
C LEU A 660 -5.04 6.96 -17.53
N GLU A 661 -5.39 5.84 -16.90
CA GLU A 661 -4.41 4.82 -16.45
C GLU A 661 -3.67 4.16 -17.62
N ALA A 662 -4.37 3.88 -18.73
CA ALA A 662 -3.81 3.15 -19.87
C ALA A 662 -2.95 4.04 -20.80
N LEU A 663 -2.84 5.34 -20.55
CA LEU A 663 -2.04 6.27 -21.36
C LEU A 663 -0.57 5.85 -21.47
N ASN A 664 0.01 5.28 -20.41
CA ASN A 664 1.40 4.84 -20.40
C ASN A 664 1.69 3.66 -21.33
N SER A 665 0.65 2.94 -21.80
CA SER A 665 0.79 1.81 -22.72
C SER A 665 0.69 2.20 -24.20
N LEU A 666 0.37 3.47 -24.49
CA LEU A 666 0.23 3.97 -25.84
C LEU A 666 1.56 4.45 -26.42
N GLN A 667 1.67 4.40 -27.74
CA GLN A 667 2.84 4.91 -28.47
C GLN A 667 2.88 6.45 -28.43
N ASP A 668 4.09 7.01 -28.44
CA ASP A 668 4.31 8.45 -28.54
C ASP A 668 3.62 9.02 -29.80
N GLY A 669 2.94 10.16 -29.64
CA GLY A 669 2.20 10.84 -30.71
C GLY A 669 0.80 10.32 -30.99
N ALA A 670 0.35 9.23 -30.33
CA ALA A 670 -1.00 8.70 -30.48
C ALA A 670 -2.07 9.74 -30.15
N LEU A 671 -3.07 9.89 -31.04
CA LEU A 671 -4.20 10.79 -30.82
C LEU A 671 -5.19 10.15 -29.85
N VAL A 672 -5.51 10.88 -28.78
CA VAL A 672 -6.42 10.42 -27.73
C VAL A 672 -7.51 11.45 -27.46
N LYS A 673 -8.70 10.95 -27.14
CA LYS A 673 -9.79 11.71 -26.54
C LYS A 673 -9.98 11.22 -25.12
N VAL A 674 -9.84 12.11 -24.15
CA VAL A 674 -10.01 11.78 -22.72
C VAL A 674 -10.88 12.83 -22.08
N GLY A 675 -11.82 12.41 -21.24
CA GLY A 675 -12.64 13.35 -20.49
C GLY A 675 -12.40 13.21 -18.99
N GLY A 676 -12.51 14.34 -18.29
CA GLY A 676 -12.20 14.39 -16.87
C GLY A 676 -12.53 15.73 -16.24
N ILE A 677 -12.19 15.84 -14.96
CA ILE A 677 -12.26 17.08 -14.19
C ILE A 677 -10.87 17.68 -14.03
N ILE A 678 -10.76 18.99 -14.26
CA ILE A 678 -9.50 19.72 -14.03
C ILE A 678 -9.30 19.92 -12.53
N THR A 679 -8.22 19.39 -11.96
CA THR A 679 -7.97 19.45 -10.51
C THR A 679 -6.86 20.39 -10.11
N SER A 680 -5.95 20.71 -11.04
CA SER A 680 -4.91 21.73 -10.80
C SER A 680 -4.49 22.39 -12.10
N ILE A 681 -4.09 23.66 -12.02
CA ILE A 681 -3.60 24.44 -13.14
C ILE A 681 -2.32 25.15 -12.69
N LYS A 682 -1.25 25.01 -13.47
CA LYS A 682 0.00 25.77 -13.30
C LYS A 682 0.29 26.51 -14.59
N THR A 683 0.20 27.85 -14.54
CA THR A 683 0.49 28.70 -15.69
C THR A 683 1.98 29.04 -15.75
N HIS A 684 2.53 29.00 -16.96
CA HIS A 684 3.90 29.40 -17.27
C HIS A 684 3.89 30.35 -18.47
N HIS A 685 4.91 31.18 -18.59
CA HIS A 685 5.13 31.96 -19.81
C HIS A 685 6.07 31.18 -20.73
N ASP A 686 5.72 31.09 -22.01
CA ASP A 686 6.60 30.54 -23.03
C ASP A 686 7.74 31.52 -23.37
N ARG A 687 8.61 31.12 -24.32
CA ARG A 687 9.76 31.95 -24.75
C ARG A 687 9.35 33.31 -25.34
N ASN A 688 8.10 33.44 -25.80
CA ASN A 688 7.53 34.65 -26.38
C ASN A 688 6.64 35.40 -25.38
N GLN A 689 6.76 35.12 -24.08
CA GLN A 689 5.95 35.70 -22.99
C GLN A 689 4.45 35.38 -23.03
N ARG A 690 3.98 34.45 -23.87
CA ARG A 690 2.57 34.03 -23.92
C ARG A 690 2.29 32.94 -22.89
N ILE A 691 1.06 32.91 -22.38
CA ILE A 691 0.69 32.04 -21.26
C ILE A 691 0.39 30.63 -21.76
N MET A 692 1.14 29.64 -21.28
CA MET A 692 0.87 28.21 -21.40
C MET A 692 0.47 27.64 -20.03
N ALA A 693 -0.19 26.47 -19.99
CA ALA A 693 -0.60 25.85 -18.75
C ALA A 693 -0.31 24.35 -18.70
N PHE A 694 0.14 23.89 -17.53
CA PHE A 694 0.13 22.48 -17.15
C PHE A 694 -1.13 22.23 -16.32
N VAL A 695 -2.02 21.41 -16.84
CA VAL A 695 -3.34 21.11 -16.27
C VAL A 695 -3.35 19.66 -15.81
N LYS A 696 -3.80 19.40 -14.59
CA LYS A 696 -4.01 18.03 -14.12
C LYS A 696 -5.46 17.64 -14.37
N LEU A 697 -5.67 16.61 -15.18
CA LEU A 697 -6.99 16.04 -15.49
C LEU A 697 -7.17 14.75 -14.67
N GLU A 698 -8.32 14.57 -14.05
CA GLU A 698 -8.68 13.40 -13.24
C GLU A 698 -9.97 12.77 -13.79
N ASP A 699 -9.99 11.46 -13.97
CA ASP A 699 -11.17 10.68 -14.37
C ASP A 699 -11.49 9.59 -13.32
N PHE A 700 -12.35 8.61 -13.64
CA PHE A 700 -12.67 7.52 -12.73
C PHE A 700 -11.52 6.52 -12.50
N SER A 701 -10.50 6.53 -13.36
CA SER A 701 -9.39 5.57 -13.39
C SER A 701 -8.07 6.14 -12.86
N GLY A 702 -7.88 7.46 -12.89
CA GLY A 702 -6.64 8.06 -12.43
C GLY A 702 -6.51 9.53 -12.79
N SER A 703 -5.26 9.99 -12.88
CA SER A 703 -4.95 11.38 -13.23
C SER A 703 -3.77 11.48 -14.17
N CYS A 704 -3.82 12.45 -15.09
CA CYS A 704 -2.79 12.73 -16.09
C CYS A 704 -2.43 14.22 -16.10
N GLU A 705 -1.18 14.54 -16.43
CA GLU A 705 -0.77 15.90 -16.71
C GLU A 705 -0.95 16.22 -18.19
N VAL A 706 -1.63 17.33 -18.45
CA VAL A 706 -1.97 17.85 -19.77
C VAL A 706 -1.20 19.14 -19.99
N LEU A 707 -0.43 19.19 -21.07
CA LEU A 707 0.25 20.40 -21.54
C LEU A 707 -0.64 21.17 -22.50
N VAL A 708 -1.00 22.39 -22.14
CA VAL A 708 -1.76 23.32 -22.98
C VAL A 708 -0.83 24.45 -23.43
N PHE A 709 -0.41 24.43 -24.69
CA PHE A 709 0.39 25.49 -25.29
C PHE A 709 -0.41 26.79 -25.44
N SER A 710 0.30 27.90 -25.60
CA SER A 710 -0.26 29.26 -25.61
C SER A 710 -1.44 29.45 -26.55
N ASP A 711 -1.36 28.93 -27.78
CA ASP A 711 -2.46 29.02 -28.76
C ASP A 711 -3.73 28.26 -28.33
N ALA A 712 -3.57 27.11 -27.68
CA ALA A 712 -4.68 26.33 -27.15
C ALA A 712 -5.22 26.94 -25.85
N TYR A 713 -4.36 27.56 -25.05
CA TYR A 713 -4.75 28.21 -23.79
C TYR A 713 -5.61 29.45 -24.03
N GLU A 714 -5.18 30.34 -24.95
CA GLU A 714 -5.92 31.56 -25.30
C GLU A 714 -7.32 31.24 -25.85
N LYS A 715 -7.45 30.18 -26.67
CA LYS A 715 -8.74 29.74 -27.21
C LYS A 715 -9.69 29.16 -26.16
N ASN A 716 -9.15 28.56 -25.10
CA ASN A 716 -9.93 27.77 -24.13
C ASN A 716 -9.89 28.33 -22.70
N GLN A 717 -9.47 29.58 -22.52
CA GLN A 717 -9.27 30.19 -21.20
C GLN A 717 -10.53 30.15 -20.32
N GLY A 718 -11.72 30.21 -20.94
CA GLY A 718 -13.00 30.08 -20.24
C GLY A 718 -13.25 28.70 -19.62
N LEU A 719 -12.67 27.65 -20.21
CA LEU A 719 -12.84 26.24 -19.84
C LEU A 719 -11.74 25.73 -18.91
N ILE A 720 -10.53 26.29 -18.98
CA ILE A 720 -9.38 25.91 -18.15
C ILE A 720 -9.53 26.56 -16.77
N LYS A 721 -10.43 26.00 -15.96
CA LYS A 721 -10.65 26.38 -14.57
C LYS A 721 -10.64 25.13 -13.71
N ILE A 722 -10.23 25.28 -12.45
CA ILE A 722 -10.33 24.20 -11.49
C ILE A 722 -11.80 23.79 -11.39
N ASP A 723 -12.03 22.49 -11.35
CA ASP A 723 -13.32 21.82 -11.32
C ASP A 723 -14.16 21.85 -12.61
N SER A 724 -13.63 22.41 -13.70
CA SER A 724 -14.26 22.26 -15.01
C SER A 724 -14.24 20.81 -15.48
N MET A 725 -15.41 20.32 -15.91
CA MET A 725 -15.59 19.01 -16.54
C MET A 725 -15.43 19.18 -18.05
N VAL A 726 -14.34 18.64 -18.59
CA VAL A 726 -13.97 18.84 -19.99
C VAL A 726 -13.66 17.53 -20.68
N MET A 727 -13.87 17.52 -21.99
CA MET A 727 -13.38 16.51 -22.89
C MET A 727 -12.21 17.11 -23.67
N LEU A 728 -11.09 16.39 -23.69
CA LEU A 728 -9.83 16.87 -24.22
C LEU A 728 -9.38 15.98 -25.39
N ILE A 729 -9.00 16.62 -26.49
CA ILE A 729 -8.39 15.97 -27.64
C ILE A 729 -6.92 16.36 -27.67
N GLY A 730 -6.04 15.38 -27.69
CA GLY A 730 -4.61 15.63 -27.64
C GLY A 730 -3.77 14.48 -28.17
N GLN A 731 -2.46 14.66 -28.10
CA GLN A 731 -1.49 13.64 -28.44
C GLN A 731 -0.76 13.19 -27.18
N VAL A 732 -0.60 11.88 -27.03
CA VAL A 732 0.21 11.31 -25.96
C VAL A 732 1.68 11.67 -26.22
N SER A 733 2.36 12.09 -25.17
CA SER A 733 3.81 12.27 -25.15
C SER A 733 4.42 11.40 -24.06
N THR A 734 5.19 10.40 -24.48
CA THR A 734 5.92 9.48 -23.59
C THR A 734 7.42 9.78 -23.71
N ARG A 735 7.95 10.59 -22.80
CA ARG A 735 9.41 10.79 -22.70
C ARG A 735 10.01 9.70 -21.80
N GLU A 736 11.20 9.22 -22.13
CA GLU A 736 11.90 8.23 -21.30
C GLU A 736 12.04 8.74 -19.85
N ASN A 737 11.63 7.90 -18.89
CA ASN A 737 11.60 8.16 -17.44
C ASN A 737 10.57 9.18 -16.91
N GLU A 738 9.57 9.59 -17.69
CA GLU A 738 8.41 10.38 -17.18
C GLU A 738 7.07 9.65 -17.42
N ASN A 739 6.07 9.94 -16.59
CA ASN A 739 4.69 9.50 -16.84
C ASN A 739 4.17 10.13 -18.14
N ALA A 740 3.35 9.40 -18.90
CA ALA A 740 2.74 9.89 -20.12
C ALA A 740 1.96 11.19 -19.88
N LYS A 741 2.24 12.19 -20.72
CA LYS A 741 1.57 13.49 -20.73
C LYS A 741 0.68 13.59 -21.96
N ILE A 742 -0.33 14.44 -21.91
CA ILE A 742 -1.13 14.76 -23.10
C ILE A 742 -0.83 16.18 -23.55
N ILE A 743 -0.40 16.33 -24.80
CA ILE A 743 -0.31 17.62 -25.46
C ILE A 743 -1.71 17.97 -25.98
N CYS A 744 -2.34 18.95 -25.35
CA CYS A 744 -3.69 19.38 -25.66
C CYS A 744 -3.72 20.10 -27.01
N ARG A 745 -4.61 19.66 -27.90
CA ARG A 745 -4.96 20.36 -29.13
C ARG A 745 -6.28 21.12 -28.99
N GLU A 746 -7.24 20.50 -28.32
CA GLU A 746 -8.59 21.03 -28.20
C GLU A 746 -9.25 20.63 -26.88
N ILE A 747 -10.05 21.55 -26.32
CA ILE A 747 -10.83 21.35 -25.09
C ILE A 747 -12.26 21.73 -25.40
N LEU A 748 -13.20 20.88 -24.98
CA LEU A 748 -14.63 21.18 -25.07
C LEU A 748 -15.32 20.83 -23.74
N PRO A 749 -16.41 21.51 -23.37
CA PRO A 749 -17.22 21.12 -22.23
C PRO A 749 -17.75 19.69 -22.39
N LEU A 750 -17.76 18.90 -21.31
CA LEU A 750 -18.34 17.55 -21.36
C LEU A 750 -19.83 17.55 -21.78
N THR A 751 -20.55 18.64 -21.54
CA THR A 751 -21.94 18.83 -21.99
C THR A 751 -22.08 18.86 -23.52
N GLU A 752 -21.05 19.28 -24.25
CA GLU A 752 -21.05 19.39 -25.72
C GLU A 752 -20.47 18.13 -26.39
N ALA A 753 -19.82 17.25 -25.61
CA ALA A 753 -19.20 16.03 -26.14
C ALA A 753 -20.19 15.17 -26.92
N ARG A 754 -21.44 15.12 -26.45
CA ARG A 754 -22.50 14.33 -27.07
C ARG A 754 -22.93 14.87 -28.42
N GLU A 755 -23.14 16.17 -28.57
CA GLU A 755 -23.53 16.77 -29.85
C GLU A 755 -22.42 16.66 -30.89
N ARG A 756 -21.17 16.68 -30.44
CA ARG A 756 -20.01 16.69 -31.31
C ARG A 756 -19.54 15.29 -31.74
N PHE A 757 -19.61 14.32 -30.84
CA PHE A 757 -19.05 12.99 -31.10
C PHE A 757 -20.09 11.92 -31.36
N ALA A 758 -21.35 12.08 -30.95
CA ALA A 758 -22.36 11.05 -31.21
C ALA A 758 -22.60 10.89 -32.71
N LYS A 759 -22.38 9.68 -33.22
CA LYS A 759 -22.69 9.31 -34.60
C LYS A 759 -23.90 8.41 -34.69
N ASN A 760 -24.08 7.52 -33.71
CA ASN A 760 -25.16 6.55 -33.68
C ASN A 760 -25.92 6.62 -32.36
N VAL A 761 -27.25 6.48 -32.43
CA VAL A 761 -28.10 6.13 -31.30
C VAL A 761 -28.54 4.69 -31.50
N CYS A 762 -28.15 3.82 -30.58
CA CYS A 762 -28.37 2.39 -30.67
C CYS A 762 -29.49 1.98 -29.71
N VAL A 763 -30.40 1.13 -30.20
CA VAL A 763 -31.42 0.49 -29.37
C VAL A 763 -31.35 -1.01 -29.53
N ASN A 764 -31.48 -1.73 -28.42
CA ASN A 764 -31.56 -3.17 -28.39
C ASN A 764 -33.02 -3.60 -28.26
N LEU A 765 -33.48 -4.48 -29.15
CA LEU A 765 -34.83 -5.03 -29.18
C LEU A 765 -34.74 -6.55 -29.24
N ASN A 766 -35.43 -7.21 -28.32
CA ASN A 766 -35.58 -8.67 -28.35
C ASN A 766 -36.68 -9.05 -29.34
N PHE A 767 -36.42 -10.00 -30.24
CA PHE A 767 -37.33 -10.37 -31.31
C PHE A 767 -38.72 -10.80 -30.81
N GLU A 768 -38.77 -11.48 -29.66
CA GLU A 768 -40.01 -11.98 -29.05
C GLU A 768 -40.89 -10.87 -28.43
N ASP A 769 -40.28 -9.73 -28.08
CA ASP A 769 -40.96 -8.61 -27.39
C ASP A 769 -41.43 -7.52 -28.38
N ILE A 770 -41.19 -7.69 -29.67
CA ILE A 770 -41.54 -6.70 -30.69
C ILE A 770 -43.02 -6.81 -31.05
N ASN A 771 -43.75 -5.71 -30.85
CA ASN A 771 -45.11 -5.56 -31.35
C ASN A 771 -45.27 -4.27 -32.19
N ASP A 772 -46.28 -4.23 -33.05
CA ASP A 772 -46.53 -3.11 -33.96
C ASP A 772 -46.82 -1.79 -33.22
N GLU A 773 -47.39 -1.87 -32.01
CA GLU A 773 -47.68 -0.69 -31.19
C GLU A 773 -46.38 -0.04 -30.67
N MET A 774 -45.43 -0.84 -30.21
CA MET A 774 -44.11 -0.43 -29.72
C MET A 774 -43.28 0.16 -30.86
N LEU A 775 -43.22 -0.51 -32.02
CA LEU A 775 -42.57 0.03 -33.21
C LEU A 775 -43.22 1.33 -33.68
N GLY A 776 -44.55 1.44 -33.60
CA GLY A 776 -45.29 2.66 -33.87
C GLY A 776 -44.92 3.82 -32.94
N LYS A 777 -44.77 3.55 -31.64
CA LYS A 777 -44.33 4.54 -30.64
C LYS A 777 -42.88 4.98 -30.87
N ILE A 778 -41.96 4.03 -31.11
CA ILE A 778 -40.54 4.32 -31.43
C ILE A 778 -40.46 5.19 -32.69
N LYS A 779 -41.20 4.82 -33.75
CA LYS A 779 -41.25 5.59 -35.01
C LYS A 779 -41.72 7.03 -34.78
N LYS A 780 -42.77 7.24 -33.96
CA LYS A 780 -43.24 8.60 -33.61
C LYS A 780 -42.17 9.40 -32.85
N LEU A 781 -41.48 8.78 -31.89
CA LEU A 781 -40.41 9.43 -31.14
C LEU A 781 -39.22 9.82 -32.02
N VAL A 782 -38.80 8.92 -32.90
CA VAL A 782 -37.73 9.14 -33.89
C VAL A 782 -38.11 10.26 -34.86
N GLN A 783 -39.36 10.32 -35.32
CA GLN A 783 -39.84 11.39 -36.21
C GLN A 783 -39.92 12.76 -35.53
N LYS A 784 -40.22 12.79 -34.22
CA LYS A 784 -40.32 14.02 -33.42
C LYS A 784 -38.94 14.61 -33.10
N ASN A 785 -37.92 13.76 -32.94
CA ASN A 785 -36.58 14.15 -32.51
C ASN A 785 -35.56 13.99 -33.63
N LYS A 786 -35.72 14.76 -34.71
CA LYS A 786 -34.79 14.75 -35.86
C LYS A 786 -33.42 15.32 -35.47
N GLY A 787 -32.36 14.76 -36.04
CA GLY A 787 -30.98 15.23 -35.87
C GLY A 787 -30.06 14.66 -36.93
N GLU A 788 -28.77 14.56 -36.66
CA GLU A 788 -27.75 14.10 -37.63
C GLU A 788 -27.29 12.64 -37.39
N CYS A 789 -27.54 12.07 -36.21
CA CYS A 789 -27.06 10.74 -35.85
C CYS A 789 -27.85 9.63 -36.56
N PHE A 790 -27.18 8.52 -36.89
CA PHE A 790 -27.84 7.31 -37.38
C PHE A 790 -28.60 6.63 -36.24
N PHE A 791 -29.77 6.06 -36.57
CA PHE A 791 -30.52 5.22 -35.64
C PHE A 791 -30.24 3.74 -35.95
N LEU A 792 -29.60 3.03 -35.01
CA LEU A 792 -29.23 1.62 -35.12
C LEU A 792 -30.12 0.78 -34.20
N ILE A 793 -30.59 -0.35 -34.71
CA ILE A 793 -31.41 -1.31 -33.98
C ILE A 793 -30.64 -2.62 -33.93
N HIS A 794 -30.26 -3.05 -32.74
CA HIS A 794 -29.70 -4.36 -32.47
C HIS A 794 -30.89 -5.29 -32.17
N LEU A 795 -31.10 -6.28 -33.02
CA LEU A 795 -32.12 -7.31 -32.83
C LEU A 795 -31.47 -8.55 -32.26
N ILE A 796 -31.87 -8.95 -31.06
CA ILE A 796 -31.44 -10.20 -30.44
C ILE A 796 -32.53 -11.23 -30.67
N ASN A 797 -32.17 -12.35 -31.31
CA ASN A 797 -33.02 -13.53 -31.40
C ASN A 797 -32.73 -14.47 -30.20
N GLY A 798 -33.68 -15.36 -29.84
CA GLY A 798 -33.57 -16.26 -28.67
C GLY A 798 -32.28 -17.11 -28.58
N ASP A 799 -31.57 -17.28 -29.71
CA ASP A 799 -30.27 -17.95 -29.80
C ASP A 799 -29.04 -17.01 -29.63
N GLN A 800 -29.22 -15.80 -29.10
CA GLN A 800 -28.19 -14.73 -28.95
C GLN A 800 -27.52 -14.26 -30.26
N ARG A 801 -28.08 -14.58 -31.43
CA ARG A 801 -27.62 -13.98 -32.69
C ARG A 801 -28.10 -12.54 -32.80
N GLU A 802 -27.15 -11.62 -32.89
CA GLU A 802 -27.38 -10.18 -33.00
C GLU A 802 -27.44 -9.75 -34.47
N CYS A 803 -28.55 -9.12 -34.88
CA CYS A 803 -28.70 -8.51 -36.19
C CYS A 803 -28.75 -6.99 -36.07
N LEU A 804 -27.79 -6.31 -36.71
CA LEU A 804 -27.71 -4.86 -36.69
C LEU A 804 -28.46 -4.25 -37.89
N ILE A 805 -29.53 -3.50 -37.61
CA ILE A 805 -30.30 -2.77 -38.62
C ILE A 805 -30.02 -1.27 -38.50
N ARG A 806 -29.53 -0.67 -39.58
CA ARG A 806 -29.35 0.77 -39.70
C ARG A 806 -30.52 1.41 -40.43
N SER A 807 -31.18 2.37 -39.78
CA SER A 807 -32.21 3.17 -40.42
C SER A 807 -31.59 4.06 -41.51
N GLN A 808 -32.05 3.89 -42.75
CA GLN A 808 -31.65 4.76 -43.87
C GLN A 808 -32.49 6.05 -43.94
N LYS A 809 -33.73 6.01 -43.45
CA LYS A 809 -34.71 7.10 -43.59
C LYS A 809 -34.71 8.07 -42.42
N PHE A 810 -34.34 7.61 -41.23
CA PHE A 810 -34.46 8.41 -40.02
C PHE A 810 -33.08 8.74 -39.45
N ARG A 811 -32.89 10.04 -39.19
CA ARG A 811 -31.77 10.59 -38.43
C ARG A 811 -32.31 11.22 -37.16
N VAL A 812 -31.59 11.02 -36.06
CA VAL A 812 -32.07 11.37 -34.72
C VAL A 812 -31.11 12.30 -33.99
N SER A 813 -31.66 13.11 -33.08
CA SER A 813 -30.88 13.95 -32.18
C SER A 813 -30.31 13.10 -31.03
N PRO A 814 -29.03 13.28 -30.65
CA PRO A 814 -28.47 12.58 -29.50
C PRO A 814 -28.84 13.24 -28.15
N GLN A 815 -29.76 14.21 -28.11
CA GLN A 815 -30.10 14.93 -26.89
C GLN A 815 -30.72 14.05 -25.79
N GLU A 816 -30.43 14.40 -24.53
CA GLU A 816 -30.85 13.66 -23.33
C GLU A 816 -32.36 13.41 -23.26
N ASN A 817 -33.17 14.39 -23.67
CA ASN A 817 -34.64 14.26 -23.64
C ASN A 817 -35.13 13.10 -24.52
N PHE A 818 -34.53 12.89 -25.70
CA PHE A 818 -34.92 11.82 -26.61
C PHE A 818 -34.48 10.45 -26.07
N ILE A 819 -33.25 10.37 -25.57
CA ILE A 819 -32.68 9.13 -25.03
C ILE A 819 -33.42 8.70 -23.76
N SER A 820 -33.74 9.64 -22.88
CA SER A 820 -34.54 9.38 -21.67
C SER A 820 -35.92 8.81 -22.01
N GLN A 821 -36.59 9.35 -23.04
CA GLN A 821 -37.86 8.81 -23.52
C GLN A 821 -37.74 7.40 -24.09
N LEU A 822 -36.68 7.11 -24.86
CA LEU A 822 -36.41 5.76 -25.34
C LEU A 822 -36.11 4.79 -24.19
N ARG A 823 -35.32 5.21 -23.20
CA ARG A 823 -34.98 4.40 -22.01
C ARG A 823 -36.17 4.13 -21.11
N GLN A 824 -37.09 5.08 -20.99
CA GLN A 824 -38.33 4.86 -20.24
C GLN A 824 -39.21 3.79 -20.90
N MET A 825 -39.13 3.66 -22.23
CA MET A 825 -39.87 2.64 -22.98
C MET A 825 -39.16 1.29 -23.06
N LEU A 826 -37.84 1.28 -23.28
CA LEU A 826 -37.06 0.09 -23.61
C LEU A 826 -36.23 -0.44 -22.43
N GLY A 827 -36.11 0.33 -21.35
CA GLY A 827 -35.18 0.08 -20.27
C GLY A 827 -33.81 0.73 -20.51
N LYS A 828 -33.15 1.15 -19.42
CA LYS A 828 -31.88 1.91 -19.47
C LYS A 828 -30.77 1.16 -20.21
N GLN A 829 -30.65 -0.15 -20.02
CA GLN A 829 -29.58 -0.97 -20.58
C GLN A 829 -29.72 -1.21 -22.09
N ASN A 830 -30.91 -0.99 -22.65
CA ASN A 830 -31.21 -1.26 -24.06
C ASN A 830 -31.01 -0.04 -24.97
N VAL A 831 -30.49 1.08 -24.46
CA VAL A 831 -30.29 2.30 -25.26
C VAL A 831 -28.96 2.97 -24.91
N TRP A 832 -28.08 3.08 -25.90
CA TRP A 832 -26.77 3.73 -25.78
C TRP A 832 -26.42 4.57 -27.01
N ILE A 833 -25.33 5.32 -26.90
CA ILE A 833 -24.82 6.21 -27.95
C ILE A 833 -23.42 5.72 -28.32
N GLU A 834 -23.07 5.82 -29.60
CA GLU A 834 -21.72 5.53 -30.10
C GLU A 834 -21.19 6.70 -30.93
N GLY A 835 -19.88 6.93 -30.89
CA GLY A 835 -19.21 8.05 -31.57
C GLY A 835 -18.11 7.69 -32.54
#